data_AF-A0A918DF61-F1
#
_entry.id   AF-A0A918DF61-F1
#
_cell.length_a   1.000
_cell.length_b   1.000
_cell.length_c   1.000
_cell.angle_alpha   90.00
_cell.angle_beta   90.00
_cell.angle_gamma   90.00
#
_symmetry.space_group_name_H-M   'P 1'
#
loop_
_entity.id
_entity.type
_entity.pdbx_description
1 polymer ?
#
loop_
_entity_poly.entity_id
_entity_poly.type
_entity_poly.pdbx_seq_one_letter_code
_entity_poly.pdbx_strand_id
1 'polypeptide(L)'
;MKKLVRRSLAGLYRRATILLRGREFLRVKRHLRMAKKAGIFDLEWYQQHYGMFKSETAAFEDYLNKAPYANVNPSAKFDTEHYLRSHLDIYHSGANPLLHYLYNGRYEGRAVQEARPRWLPSNQLIAKETPTWHQQKVAICLHIFYPDFVDKFFRCLKAFPLEVDVFVACASEEICQDVTRRYSRLKRVGKLKVVKVPNRGRNFGPLLVEFGPELLDYDLMCHLHSKKSLYSGREQTQWFDYLNQYLFKDKHVVSCLLRLFDEHPELGIYYPTTFWMMPPWVNHWTCNKPFAREFASQWGIDLTNNFISYPVGGMFWARPKALKPLLEKVYTYEDFPAEPLPNDGSWLHALERVLGLLAEKNGYKQFFYHPPTGHFTDDQSHLFAGYHKPPEQLFTELRRFDHVSFDVFDTVLSRRLNEPDYAKYQVGQYLQEQGLLPNPQSFVALRNETELALRKEHNFSGDVCINQVYDRLALLMELDPDHARGLMELEFDFDLQQIVAKQEMVELVHKLSDLNKTLWFISDTYYSHKQVETMLRKVGISASFTLFVSSELGLRKDRGDMWQHIRELLETLPGSYIHVGDNVRSDAQLCGDHGLANLHILHPNDKWQAAGMPPINNEHQGEINEANIFKWGPLVSNLGRYPFFGE
;
A
#
# COMPACT_ATOMS: atom_id res chain seq x y z
N MET A 1 21.43 16.50 55.30
CA MET A 1 20.22 17.10 54.68
C MET A 1 19.93 16.66 53.24
N LYS A 2 20.87 16.76 52.27
CA LYS A 2 20.62 16.38 50.84
C LYS A 2 20.13 14.93 50.60
N LYS A 3 20.52 13.95 51.43
CA LYS A 3 20.07 12.53 51.35
C LYS A 3 18.63 12.31 51.85
N LEU A 4 18.17 13.09 52.84
CA LEU A 4 16.80 13.00 53.39
C LEU A 4 15.78 13.63 52.43
N VAL A 5 16.12 14.78 51.85
CA VAL A 5 15.27 15.49 50.86
C VAL A 5 15.10 14.68 49.57
N ARG A 6 16.14 13.98 49.10
CA ARG A 6 16.03 13.05 47.96
C ARG A 6 15.12 11.83 48.25
N ARG A 7 15.13 11.32 49.49
CA ARG A 7 14.26 10.21 49.92
C ARG A 7 12.78 10.66 50.05
N SER A 8 12.53 11.87 50.53
CA SER A 8 11.16 12.39 50.65
C SER A 8 10.54 12.73 49.28
N LEU A 9 11.31 13.31 48.36
CA LEU A 9 10.89 13.58 46.98
C LEU A 9 10.60 12.28 46.20
N ALA A 10 11.43 11.25 46.34
CA ALA A 10 11.18 9.94 45.73
C ALA A 10 9.92 9.27 46.30
N GLY A 11 9.66 9.41 47.60
CA GLY A 11 8.44 8.92 48.25
C GLY A 11 7.17 9.66 47.79
N LEU A 12 7.24 10.98 47.65
CA LEU A 12 6.16 11.82 47.11
C LEU A 12 5.87 11.50 45.64
N TYR A 13 6.90 11.37 44.80
CA TYR A 13 6.75 10.97 43.40
C TYR A 13 6.13 9.58 43.26
N ARG A 14 6.55 8.63 44.10
CA ARG A 14 5.99 7.27 44.11
C ARG A 14 4.51 7.28 44.54
N ARG A 15 4.14 8.06 45.55
CA ARG A 15 2.74 8.25 45.98
C ARG A 15 1.88 8.93 44.92
N ALA A 16 2.37 9.99 44.29
CA ALA A 16 1.68 10.68 43.20
C ALA A 16 1.47 9.75 41.99
N THR A 17 2.48 8.95 41.63
CA THR A 17 2.37 7.94 40.57
C THR A 17 1.35 6.85 40.91
N ILE A 18 1.31 6.37 42.17
CA ILE A 18 0.31 5.40 42.63
C ILE A 18 -1.11 6.00 42.59
N LEU A 19 -1.26 7.26 43.00
CA LEU A 19 -2.54 7.98 42.96
C LEU A 19 -3.02 8.22 41.52
N LEU A 20 -2.12 8.62 40.61
CA LEU A 20 -2.42 8.81 39.19
C LEU A 20 -2.82 7.47 38.54
N ARG A 21 -2.05 6.40 38.76
CA ARG A 21 -2.41 5.04 38.31
C ARG A 21 -3.73 4.55 38.92
N GLY A 22 -3.99 4.86 40.19
CA GLY A 22 -5.25 4.52 40.85
C GLY A 22 -6.45 5.24 40.23
N ARG A 23 -6.32 6.53 39.89
CA ARG A 23 -7.35 7.31 39.19
C ARG A 23 -7.58 6.81 37.76
N GLU A 24 -6.51 6.51 37.04
CA GLU A 24 -6.58 5.95 35.69
C GLU A 24 -7.25 4.58 35.69
N PHE A 25 -6.88 3.70 36.62
CA PHE A 25 -7.50 2.39 36.80
C PHE A 25 -9.01 2.47 37.12
N LEU A 26 -9.41 3.41 37.99
CA LEU A 26 -10.84 3.65 38.27
C LEU A 26 -11.59 4.16 37.03
N ARG A 27 -10.95 4.99 36.21
CA ARG A 27 -11.51 5.49 34.96
C ARG A 27 -11.67 4.36 33.93
N VAL A 28 -10.66 3.51 33.75
CA VAL A 28 -10.75 2.32 32.88
C VAL A 28 -11.89 1.39 33.33
N LYS A 29 -12.01 1.12 34.64
CA LYS A 29 -13.13 0.31 35.17
C LYS A 29 -14.50 0.91 34.88
N ARG A 30 -14.64 2.24 34.96
CA ARG A 30 -15.90 2.92 34.61
C ARG A 30 -16.24 2.72 33.14
N HIS A 31 -15.26 2.94 32.25
CA HIS A 31 -15.44 2.74 30.82
C HIS A 31 -15.77 1.28 30.47
N LEU A 32 -15.09 0.32 31.11
CA LEU A 32 -15.37 -1.11 30.93
C LEU A 32 -16.82 -1.47 31.30
N ARG A 33 -17.32 -0.98 32.44
CA ARG A 33 -18.72 -1.19 32.84
C ARG A 33 -19.71 -0.65 31.80
N MET A 34 -19.40 0.52 31.21
CA MET A 34 -20.23 1.10 30.16
C MET A 34 -20.18 0.27 28.87
N ALA A 35 -18.99 -0.16 28.44
CA ALA A 35 -18.81 -0.99 27.25
C ALA A 35 -19.53 -2.34 27.38
N LYS A 36 -19.44 -2.99 28.54
CA LYS A 36 -20.18 -4.23 28.83
C LYS A 36 -21.68 -4.03 28.83
N LYS A 37 -22.18 -2.96 29.46
CA LYS A 37 -23.62 -2.65 29.47
C LYS A 37 -24.15 -2.41 28.06
N ALA A 38 -23.33 -1.83 27.19
CA ALA A 38 -23.66 -1.64 25.78
C ALA A 38 -23.43 -2.90 24.92
N GLY A 39 -22.84 -3.97 25.47
CA GLY A 39 -22.57 -5.21 24.75
C GLY A 39 -21.48 -5.10 23.68
N ILE A 40 -20.60 -4.10 23.76
CA ILE A 40 -19.58 -3.79 22.73
C ILE A 40 -18.15 -4.09 23.18
N PHE A 41 -17.98 -4.72 24.35
CA PHE A 41 -16.72 -5.34 24.77
C PHE A 41 -17.00 -6.75 25.28
N ASP A 42 -16.22 -7.71 24.79
CA ASP A 42 -16.33 -9.13 25.12
C ASP A 42 -14.92 -9.68 25.42
N LEU A 43 -14.73 -10.14 26.66
CA LEU A 43 -13.44 -10.64 27.12
C LEU A 43 -13.02 -11.93 26.40
N GLU A 44 -13.94 -12.86 26.21
CA GLU A 44 -13.64 -14.16 25.62
C GLU A 44 -13.26 -13.96 24.15
N TRP A 45 -14.06 -13.18 23.43
CA TRP A 45 -13.76 -12.79 22.05
C TRP A 45 -12.40 -12.08 21.96
N TYR A 46 -12.13 -11.10 22.82
CA TYR A 46 -10.87 -10.34 22.79
C TYR A 46 -9.65 -11.22 23.07
N GLN A 47 -9.77 -12.18 23.99
CA GLN A 47 -8.70 -13.12 24.31
C GLN A 47 -8.40 -14.10 23.20
N GLN A 48 -9.44 -14.58 22.50
CA GLN A 48 -9.28 -15.48 21.34
C GLN A 48 -8.48 -14.83 20.21
N HIS A 49 -8.54 -13.51 20.06
CA HIS A 49 -7.84 -12.79 19.00
C HIS A 49 -6.48 -12.23 19.45
N TYR A 50 -6.39 -11.61 20.63
CA TYR A 50 -5.20 -10.81 21.02
C TYR A 50 -4.36 -11.41 22.14
N GLY A 51 -4.67 -12.64 22.54
CA GLY A 51 -3.93 -13.39 23.54
C GLY A 51 -4.49 -13.29 24.96
N MET A 52 -3.74 -13.85 25.91
CA MET A 52 -4.22 -14.01 27.28
C MET A 52 -3.92 -12.78 28.15
N PHE A 53 -4.92 -12.35 28.92
CA PHE A 53 -4.80 -11.20 29.83
C PHE A 53 -5.01 -11.61 31.29
N LYS A 54 -4.32 -10.95 32.21
CA LYS A 54 -4.41 -11.23 33.66
C LYS A 54 -5.78 -10.92 34.27
N SER A 55 -6.56 -10.06 33.62
CA SER A 55 -7.89 -9.66 34.06
C SER A 55 -8.65 -8.99 32.91
N GLU A 56 -9.98 -8.95 33.02
CA GLU A 56 -10.84 -8.23 32.07
C GLU A 56 -10.46 -6.75 31.92
N THR A 57 -10.09 -6.10 33.03
CA THR A 57 -9.65 -4.70 33.00
C THR A 57 -8.35 -4.52 32.23
N ALA A 58 -7.44 -5.50 32.28
CA ALA A 58 -6.18 -5.45 31.53
C ALA A 58 -6.42 -5.67 30.02
N ALA A 59 -7.32 -6.56 29.64
CA ALA A 59 -7.73 -6.73 28.24
C ALA A 59 -8.36 -5.46 27.68
N PHE A 60 -9.25 -4.82 28.46
CA PHE A 60 -9.87 -3.57 28.06
C PHE A 60 -8.88 -2.40 27.97
N GLU A 61 -7.92 -2.32 28.91
CA GLU A 61 -6.84 -1.33 28.86
C GLU A 61 -5.95 -1.52 27.63
N ASP A 62 -5.65 -2.77 27.26
CA ASP A 62 -4.93 -3.10 26.02
C ASP A 62 -5.67 -2.57 24.78
N TYR A 63 -6.98 -2.85 24.68
CA TYR A 63 -7.81 -2.30 23.61
C TYR A 63 -7.78 -0.78 23.58
N LEU A 64 -8.00 -0.12 24.72
CA LEU A 64 -8.05 1.35 24.80
C LEU A 64 -6.75 2.00 24.33
N ASN A 65 -5.62 1.36 24.60
CA ASN A 65 -4.30 1.83 24.20
C ASN A 65 -4.03 1.66 22.70
N LYS A 66 -4.55 0.59 22.07
CA LYS A 66 -4.32 0.25 20.65
C LYS A 66 -5.29 0.93 19.68
N ALA A 67 -6.56 1.00 20.05
CA ALA A 67 -7.65 1.40 19.15
C ALA A 67 -7.52 2.77 18.46
N PRO A 68 -6.80 3.79 18.99
CA PRO A 68 -6.61 5.06 18.28
C PRO A 68 -5.76 4.94 17.00
N TYR A 69 -4.93 3.91 16.88
CA TYR A 69 -3.97 3.76 15.78
C TYR A 69 -3.92 2.35 15.18
N ALA A 70 -4.62 1.36 15.75
CA ALA A 70 -4.71 0.02 15.22
C ALA A 70 -6.17 -0.42 15.02
N ASN A 71 -6.40 -1.26 14.02
CA ASN A 71 -7.69 -1.86 13.68
C ASN A 71 -8.00 -3.11 14.51
N VAL A 72 -7.72 -3.06 15.81
CA VAL A 72 -8.15 -4.10 16.76
C VAL A 72 -9.60 -3.85 17.17
N ASN A 73 -10.37 -4.91 17.38
CA ASN A 73 -11.79 -4.81 17.74
C ASN A 73 -12.01 -5.18 19.22
N PRO A 74 -12.94 -4.53 19.94
CA PRO A 74 -13.22 -4.86 21.33
C PRO A 74 -14.19 -6.05 21.48
N SER A 75 -14.91 -6.39 20.41
CA SER A 75 -15.84 -7.52 20.31
C SER A 75 -16.27 -7.71 18.85
N ALA A 76 -17.01 -8.78 18.55
CA ALA A 76 -17.66 -8.97 17.24
C ALA A 76 -18.66 -7.86 16.85
N LYS A 77 -19.13 -7.03 17.80
CA LYS A 77 -20.19 -6.03 17.58
C LYS A 77 -19.67 -4.62 17.31
N PHE A 78 -18.35 -4.44 17.20
CA PHE A 78 -17.75 -3.14 16.95
C PHE A 78 -16.52 -3.28 16.06
N ASP A 79 -16.67 -2.87 14.80
CA ASP A 79 -15.56 -2.72 13.86
C ASP A 79 -14.89 -1.35 14.05
N THR A 80 -13.71 -1.35 14.68
CA THR A 80 -12.89 -0.16 14.93
C THR A 80 -12.46 0.51 13.63
N GLU A 81 -12.07 -0.28 12.62
CA GLU A 81 -11.62 0.26 11.35
C GLU A 81 -12.77 0.92 10.59
N HIS A 82 -13.92 0.25 10.49
CA HIS A 82 -15.11 0.81 9.85
C HIS A 82 -15.54 2.12 10.51
N TYR A 83 -15.54 2.16 11.85
CA TYR A 83 -15.92 3.35 12.60
C TYR A 83 -14.99 4.54 12.30
N LEU A 84 -13.67 4.32 12.33
CA LEU A 84 -12.70 5.38 12.05
C LEU A 84 -12.70 5.83 10.59
N ARG A 85 -12.88 4.91 9.62
CA ARG A 85 -12.99 5.25 8.19
C ARG A 85 -14.27 6.03 7.88
N SER A 86 -15.36 5.76 8.58
CA SER A 86 -16.63 6.48 8.43
C SER A 86 -16.63 7.84 9.15
N HIS A 87 -15.70 8.05 10.09
CA HIS A 87 -15.63 9.19 10.98
C HIS A 87 -14.20 9.74 11.08
N LEU A 88 -13.71 10.32 9.99
CA LEU A 88 -12.34 10.82 9.88
C LEU A 88 -12.02 11.94 10.90
N ASP A 89 -13.02 12.67 11.37
CA ASP A 89 -12.88 13.64 12.47
C ASP A 89 -12.33 12.99 13.75
N ILE A 90 -12.79 11.77 14.05
CA ILE A 90 -12.36 10.99 15.23
C ILE A 90 -10.97 10.40 15.02
N TYR A 91 -10.68 9.92 13.82
CA TYR A 91 -9.35 9.44 13.46
C TYR A 91 -8.30 10.57 13.57
N HIS A 92 -8.59 11.74 13.00
CA HIS A 92 -7.69 12.89 13.04
C HIS A 92 -7.51 13.49 14.44
N SER A 93 -8.51 13.38 15.32
CA SER A 93 -8.36 13.80 16.71
C SER A 93 -7.56 12.83 17.57
N GLY A 94 -7.25 11.62 17.06
CA GLY A 94 -6.62 10.55 17.83
C GLY A 94 -7.48 10.05 19.00
N ALA A 95 -8.80 10.25 18.91
CA ALA A 95 -9.72 9.84 19.97
C ALA A 95 -9.92 8.33 19.95
N ASN A 96 -10.16 7.74 21.12
CA ASN A 96 -10.50 6.33 21.18
C ASN A 96 -11.91 6.10 20.59
N PRO A 97 -12.07 5.27 19.55
CA PRO A 97 -13.32 5.14 18.81
C PRO A 97 -14.45 4.57 19.67
N LEU A 98 -14.17 3.56 20.49
CA LEU A 98 -15.17 2.97 21.39
C LEU A 98 -15.65 3.97 22.44
N LEU A 99 -14.72 4.72 23.05
CA LEU A 99 -15.10 5.75 24.03
C LEU A 99 -15.90 6.86 23.34
N HIS A 100 -15.48 7.30 22.16
CA HIS A 100 -16.23 8.28 21.38
C HIS A 100 -17.67 7.81 21.13
N TYR A 101 -17.84 6.59 20.63
CA TYR A 101 -19.16 6.02 20.40
C TYR A 101 -20.01 5.95 21.68
N LEU A 102 -19.42 5.48 22.80
CA LEU A 102 -20.12 5.34 24.09
C LEU A 102 -20.62 6.67 24.67
N TYR A 103 -19.83 7.73 24.53
CA TYR A 103 -20.14 9.03 25.13
C TYR A 103 -20.92 9.97 24.20
N ASN A 104 -20.60 9.96 22.91
CA ASN A 104 -21.14 10.93 21.95
C ASN A 104 -21.76 10.22 20.74
N GLY A 105 -21.00 9.38 20.03
CA GLY A 105 -21.35 8.89 18.70
C GLY A 105 -22.72 8.20 18.62
N ARG A 106 -23.09 7.38 19.62
CA ARG A 106 -24.41 6.73 19.64
C ARG A 106 -25.58 7.71 19.78
N TYR A 107 -25.36 8.86 20.43
CA TYR A 107 -26.34 9.92 20.60
C TYR A 107 -26.36 10.88 19.40
N GLU A 108 -25.25 10.93 18.64
CA GLU A 108 -25.14 11.61 17.34
C GLU A 108 -25.70 10.80 16.17
N GLY A 109 -26.16 9.57 16.41
CA GLY A 109 -26.66 8.68 15.34
C GLY A 109 -25.56 8.01 14.50
N ARG A 110 -24.28 8.06 14.95
CA ARG A 110 -23.17 7.37 14.29
C ARG A 110 -23.31 5.85 14.48
N ALA A 111 -23.50 5.15 13.37
CA ALA A 111 -23.66 3.70 13.37
C ALA A 111 -22.35 2.96 13.66
N VAL A 112 -22.47 1.76 14.23
CA VAL A 112 -21.38 0.79 14.37
C VAL A 112 -21.71 -0.42 13.50
N GLN A 113 -20.67 -1.11 13.03
CA GLN A 113 -20.81 -2.36 12.29
C GLN A 113 -20.24 -3.53 13.08
N GLU A 114 -20.71 -4.72 12.75
CA GLU A 114 -20.10 -5.97 13.21
C GLU A 114 -18.69 -6.10 12.63
N ALA A 115 -17.74 -6.52 13.47
CA ALA A 115 -16.40 -6.84 13.04
C ALA A 115 -16.43 -8.14 12.24
N ARG A 116 -16.27 -8.03 10.92
CA ARG A 116 -16.12 -9.19 10.03
C ARG A 116 -14.71 -9.18 9.43
N PRO A 117 -13.94 -10.27 9.56
CA PRO A 117 -12.62 -10.35 8.93
C PRO A 117 -12.82 -10.23 7.42
N ARG A 118 -12.17 -9.24 6.80
CA ARG A 118 -12.17 -9.07 5.32
C ARG A 118 -11.32 -10.15 4.63
N TRP A 119 -10.46 -10.79 5.40
CA TRP A 119 -9.53 -11.81 4.95
C TRP A 119 -9.18 -12.71 6.13
N LEU A 120 -9.02 -14.00 5.86
CA LEU A 120 -8.50 -14.98 6.80
C LEU A 120 -7.29 -15.64 6.15
N PRO A 121 -6.15 -15.75 6.85
CA PRO A 121 -4.99 -16.41 6.29
C PRO A 121 -5.26 -17.89 6.04
N SER A 122 -4.79 -18.40 4.92
CA SER A 122 -4.83 -19.83 4.58
C SER A 122 -3.97 -20.69 5.51
N ASN A 123 -2.94 -20.09 6.12
CA ASN A 123 -2.07 -20.72 7.10
C ASN A 123 -1.83 -19.82 8.32
N GLN A 124 -1.78 -20.41 9.51
CA GLN A 124 -1.47 -19.69 10.75
C GLN A 124 -0.19 -20.23 11.37
N LEU A 125 0.72 -19.31 11.71
CA LEU A 125 1.94 -19.62 12.45
C LEU A 125 1.66 -19.50 13.94
N ILE A 126 1.76 -20.62 14.66
CA ILE A 126 1.47 -20.67 16.09
C ILE A 126 2.79 -20.78 16.86
N ALA A 127 3.14 -19.71 17.56
CA ALA A 127 4.34 -19.66 18.38
C ALA A 127 4.23 -20.60 19.59
N LYS A 128 5.11 -21.60 19.68
CA LYS A 128 5.20 -22.49 20.85
C LYS A 128 6.27 -21.99 21.82
N GLU A 129 6.11 -22.34 23.10
CA GLU A 129 7.17 -22.09 24.07
C GLU A 129 8.35 -23.02 23.78
N THR A 130 9.50 -22.45 23.48
CA THR A 130 10.77 -23.18 23.36
C THR A 130 11.71 -22.79 24.51
N PRO A 131 12.66 -23.65 24.92
CA PRO A 131 13.62 -23.29 25.96
C PRO A 131 14.66 -22.26 25.50
N THR A 132 14.85 -22.15 24.18
CA THR A 132 16.03 -21.54 23.54
C THR A 132 15.80 -20.14 22.99
N TRP A 133 14.55 -19.70 22.79
CA TRP A 133 14.29 -18.38 22.18
C TRP A 133 14.89 -17.20 22.96
N HIS A 134 15.12 -17.38 24.27
CA HIS A 134 15.78 -16.41 25.14
C HIS A 134 17.29 -16.28 24.92
N GLN A 135 17.92 -17.23 24.22
CA GLN A 135 19.36 -17.30 23.96
C GLN A 135 19.76 -16.57 22.68
N GLN A 136 18.79 -16.21 21.83
CA GLN A 136 19.04 -15.50 20.58
C GLN A 136 19.73 -14.16 20.83
N LYS A 137 20.82 -13.91 20.11
CA LYS A 137 21.56 -12.65 20.15
C LYS A 137 20.86 -11.62 19.26
N VAL A 138 20.24 -10.62 19.90
CA VAL A 138 19.37 -9.64 19.23
C VAL A 138 20.02 -8.25 19.17
N ALA A 139 20.03 -7.65 17.98
CA ALA A 139 20.35 -6.24 17.76
C ALA A 139 19.08 -5.40 17.54
N ILE A 140 18.96 -4.29 18.25
CA ILE A 140 17.93 -3.27 18.02
C ILE A 140 18.60 -2.05 17.39
N CYS A 141 18.30 -1.79 16.12
CA CYS A 141 18.79 -0.67 15.34
C CYS A 141 17.75 0.45 15.33
N LEU A 142 18.13 1.61 15.85
CA LEU A 142 17.26 2.78 15.99
C LEU A 142 17.86 3.94 15.20
N HIS A 143 17.11 4.49 14.24
CA HIS A 143 17.42 5.80 13.67
C HIS A 143 16.51 6.87 14.29
N ILE A 144 17.07 7.75 15.12
CA ILE A 144 16.34 8.79 15.86
C ILE A 144 16.65 10.16 15.26
N PHE A 145 15.72 10.64 14.44
CA PHE A 145 15.71 11.99 13.89
C PHE A 145 14.96 12.97 14.79
N TYR A 146 13.83 12.54 15.36
CA TYR A 146 12.99 13.38 16.24
C TYR A 146 13.30 13.14 17.73
N PRO A 147 13.65 14.17 18.53
CA PRO A 147 14.06 14.00 19.93
C PRO A 147 13.03 13.33 20.84
N ASP A 148 11.73 13.52 20.60
CA ASP A 148 10.67 12.93 21.43
C ASP A 148 10.64 11.38 21.36
N PHE A 149 11.23 10.81 20.31
CA PHE A 149 11.31 9.36 20.13
C PHE A 149 12.35 8.69 21.03
N VAL A 150 13.29 9.45 21.63
CA VAL A 150 14.20 8.92 22.65
C VAL A 150 13.41 8.36 23.83
N ASP A 151 12.36 9.06 24.28
CA ASP A 151 11.52 8.56 25.36
C ASP A 151 10.62 7.39 24.91
N LYS A 152 10.08 7.45 23.68
CA LYS A 152 9.24 6.37 23.14
C LYS A 152 9.99 5.03 23.09
N PHE A 153 11.19 5.00 22.51
CA PHE A 153 12.00 3.79 22.44
C PHE A 153 12.58 3.37 23.79
N PHE A 154 12.98 4.33 24.65
CA PHE A 154 13.41 4.03 26.02
C PHE A 154 12.37 3.22 26.81
N ARG A 155 11.09 3.60 26.71
CA ARG A 155 10.00 2.88 27.39
C ARG A 155 9.84 1.45 26.88
N CYS A 156 10.00 1.25 25.56
CA CYS A 156 9.94 -0.07 24.94
C CYS A 156 11.12 -0.95 25.40
N LEU A 157 12.36 -0.45 25.29
CA LEU A 157 13.57 -1.15 25.76
C LEU A 157 13.51 -1.54 27.23
N LYS A 158 13.03 -0.62 28.10
CA LYS A 158 12.86 -0.90 29.53
C LYS A 158 11.94 -2.08 29.81
N ALA A 159 10.95 -2.28 28.95
CA ALA A 159 9.91 -3.29 29.10
C ALA A 159 10.20 -4.58 28.31
N PHE A 160 11.28 -4.60 27.51
CA PHE A 160 11.63 -5.67 26.58
C PHE A 160 11.85 -7.02 27.30
N PRO A 161 11.48 -8.16 26.66
CA PRO A 161 11.56 -9.47 27.30
C PRO A 161 13.00 -9.97 27.51
N LEU A 162 13.92 -9.59 26.61
CA LEU A 162 15.31 -10.06 26.59
C LEU A 162 16.30 -8.94 26.90
N GLU A 163 17.53 -9.32 27.22
CA GLU A 163 18.68 -8.43 27.07
C GLU A 163 19.04 -8.34 25.58
N VAL A 164 19.32 -7.14 25.09
CA VAL A 164 19.59 -6.86 23.67
C VAL A 164 20.74 -5.86 23.53
N ASP A 165 21.39 -5.90 22.37
CA ASP A 165 22.34 -4.86 21.98
C ASP A 165 21.61 -3.78 21.20
N VAL A 166 21.95 -2.52 21.45
CA VAL A 166 21.25 -1.36 20.87
C VAL A 166 22.22 -0.50 20.08
N PHE A 167 21.87 -0.28 18.82
CA PHE A 167 22.59 0.54 17.86
C PHE A 167 21.74 1.76 17.55
N VAL A 168 22.24 2.97 17.80
CA VAL A 168 21.46 4.20 17.65
C VAL A 168 22.18 5.20 16.76
N ALA A 169 21.59 5.48 15.61
CA ALA A 169 21.98 6.58 14.74
C ALA A 169 21.12 7.81 15.06
N CYS A 170 21.76 8.92 15.45
CA CYS A 170 21.10 10.13 15.90
C CYS A 170 21.32 11.29 14.92
N ALA A 171 20.28 12.07 14.65
CA ALA A 171 20.39 13.25 13.78
C ALA A 171 21.13 14.43 14.42
N SER A 172 21.31 14.44 15.76
CA SER A 172 22.01 15.51 16.47
C SER A 172 22.80 14.98 17.67
N GLU A 173 23.78 15.78 18.10
CA GLU A 173 24.61 15.48 19.27
C GLU A 173 23.78 15.48 20.57
N GLU A 174 22.75 16.32 20.63
CA GLU A 174 21.84 16.40 21.78
C GLU A 174 21.07 15.08 21.95
N ILE A 175 20.60 14.50 20.84
CA ILE A 175 19.96 13.18 20.84
C ILE A 175 20.98 12.11 21.27
N CYS A 176 22.22 12.12 20.75
CA CYS A 176 23.27 11.20 21.16
C CYS A 176 23.48 11.21 22.68
N GLN A 177 23.59 12.41 23.26
CA GLN A 177 23.82 12.59 24.68
C GLN A 177 22.63 12.12 25.52
N ASP A 178 21.39 12.40 25.09
CA ASP A 178 20.20 11.95 25.81
C ASP A 178 20.06 10.42 25.78
N VAL A 179 20.22 9.81 24.59
CA VAL A 179 20.24 8.35 24.41
C VAL A 179 21.30 7.72 25.30
N THR A 180 22.55 8.17 25.20
CA THR A 180 23.67 7.62 25.99
C THR A 180 23.39 7.71 27.49
N ARG A 181 22.90 8.85 27.97
CA ARG A 181 22.56 9.09 29.39
C ARG A 181 21.45 8.17 29.90
N ARG A 182 20.44 7.91 29.06
CA ARG A 182 19.23 7.19 29.46
C ARG A 182 19.37 5.68 29.26
N TYR A 183 19.84 5.24 28.10
CA TYR A 183 19.78 3.86 27.66
C TYR A 183 20.85 3.02 28.36
N SER A 184 22.02 3.58 28.64
CA SER A 184 23.10 2.92 29.42
C SER A 184 22.69 2.47 30.82
N ARG A 185 21.58 3.01 31.36
CA ARG A 185 21.06 2.67 32.69
C ARG A 185 20.04 1.54 32.65
N LEU A 186 19.66 1.06 31.46
CA LEU A 186 18.68 0.00 31.29
C LEU A 186 19.37 -1.35 31.43
N LYS A 187 18.88 -2.17 32.37
CA LYS A 187 19.35 -3.55 32.56
C LYS A 187 19.13 -4.46 31.34
N ARG A 188 18.28 -4.05 30.39
CA ARG A 188 17.98 -4.80 29.17
C ARG A 188 18.91 -4.44 28.01
N VAL A 189 19.80 -3.47 28.20
CA VAL A 189 20.75 -3.04 27.16
C VAL A 189 22.11 -3.59 27.56
N GLY A 190 22.58 -4.58 26.81
CA GLY A 190 23.90 -5.20 26.99
C GLY A 190 24.98 -4.28 26.44
N LYS A 191 25.03 -4.16 25.10
CA LYS A 191 25.86 -3.18 24.39
C LYS A 191 25.03 -1.99 23.91
N LEU A 192 25.63 -0.80 23.96
CA LEU A 192 25.06 0.43 23.40
C LEU A 192 26.08 1.10 22.48
N LYS A 193 25.78 1.19 21.19
CA LYS A 193 26.54 1.97 20.19
C LYS A 193 25.70 3.17 19.77
N VAL A 194 26.22 4.38 19.95
CA VAL A 194 25.52 5.63 19.59
C VAL A 194 26.41 6.43 18.66
N VAL A 195 25.88 6.82 17.51
CA VAL A 195 26.61 7.58 16.48
C VAL A 195 25.76 8.73 15.98
N LYS A 196 26.41 9.88 15.75
CA LYS A 196 25.79 11.03 15.07
C LYS A 196 25.96 10.85 13.56
N VAL A 197 24.88 11.02 12.82
CA VAL A 197 24.85 10.78 11.36
C VAL A 197 24.41 12.02 10.58
N PRO A 198 24.85 12.20 9.32
CA PRO A 198 24.31 13.23 8.45
C PRO A 198 22.85 12.93 8.05
N ASN A 199 22.14 13.94 7.58
CA ASN A 199 20.80 13.78 7.01
C ASN A 199 20.89 13.26 5.57
N ARG A 200 21.29 12.00 5.38
CA ARG A 200 21.44 11.36 4.06
C ARG A 200 21.09 9.88 4.11
N GLY A 201 20.32 9.42 3.11
CA GLY A 201 19.85 8.02 3.04
C GLY A 201 18.65 7.69 3.94
N ARG A 202 17.98 8.69 4.51
CA ARG A 202 16.84 8.55 5.44
C ARG A 202 17.12 7.52 6.54
N ASN A 203 16.30 6.48 6.67
CA ASN A 203 16.47 5.45 7.69
C ASN A 203 17.48 4.35 7.30
N PHE A 204 17.69 4.10 6.00
CA PHE A 204 18.56 3.01 5.52
C PHE A 204 20.03 3.41 5.45
N GLY A 205 20.34 4.64 5.03
CA GLY A 205 21.72 5.13 4.98
C GLY A 205 22.46 4.94 6.30
N PRO A 206 21.95 5.52 7.41
CA PRO A 206 22.54 5.32 8.73
C PRO A 206 22.61 3.86 9.19
N LEU A 207 21.61 3.04 8.87
CA LEU A 207 21.63 1.61 9.21
C LEU A 207 22.79 0.88 8.50
N LEU A 208 22.90 1.08 7.20
CA LEU A 208 23.82 0.33 6.34
C LEU A 208 25.27 0.82 6.49
N VAL A 209 25.48 2.14 6.58
CA VAL A 209 26.83 2.72 6.72
C VAL A 209 27.42 2.45 8.10
N GLU A 210 26.64 2.63 9.18
CA GLU A 210 27.20 2.60 10.53
C GLU A 210 27.22 1.21 11.16
N PHE A 211 26.28 0.34 10.74
CA PHE A 211 26.00 -0.92 11.44
C PHE A 211 26.01 -2.15 10.53
N GLY A 212 25.80 -2.01 9.21
CA GLY A 212 25.52 -3.11 8.27
C GLY A 212 26.32 -4.40 8.50
N PRO A 213 27.66 -4.38 8.30
CA PRO A 213 28.48 -5.59 8.45
C PRO A 213 28.48 -6.17 9.86
N GLU A 214 28.45 -5.32 10.90
CA GLU A 214 28.44 -5.73 12.31
C GLU A 214 27.13 -6.48 12.68
N LEU A 215 26.03 -6.20 11.98
CA LEU A 215 24.76 -6.89 12.22
C LEU A 215 24.79 -8.36 11.80
N LEU A 216 25.71 -8.77 10.93
CA LEU A 216 25.84 -10.18 10.51
C LEU A 216 26.26 -11.12 11.66
N ASP A 217 26.79 -10.57 12.76
CA ASP A 217 27.17 -11.31 13.98
C ASP A 217 25.99 -11.58 14.94
N TYR A 218 24.76 -11.22 14.55
CA TYR A 218 23.54 -11.37 15.34
C TYR A 218 22.62 -12.43 14.74
N ASP A 219 21.85 -13.10 15.60
CA ASP A 219 20.82 -14.05 15.15
C ASP A 219 19.63 -13.31 14.54
N LEU A 220 19.27 -12.18 15.16
CA LEU A 220 18.16 -11.32 14.76
C LEU A 220 18.52 -9.85 14.88
N MET A 221 17.98 -9.04 13.98
CA MET A 221 17.97 -7.59 14.06
C MET A 221 16.55 -7.04 13.98
N CYS A 222 16.29 -5.94 14.66
CA CYS A 222 15.09 -5.12 14.53
C CYS A 222 15.48 -3.71 14.10
N HIS A 223 15.01 -3.26 12.95
CA HIS A 223 15.22 -1.88 12.47
C HIS A 223 13.96 -1.05 12.70
N LEU A 224 14.13 0.06 13.42
CA LEU A 224 13.08 1.03 13.72
C LEU A 224 13.62 2.44 13.51
N HIS A 225 12.75 3.37 13.16
CA HIS A 225 13.14 4.76 13.08
C HIS A 225 12.05 5.71 13.55
N SER A 226 12.44 6.93 13.91
CA SER A 226 11.46 7.97 14.21
C SER A 226 10.77 8.40 12.92
N LYS A 227 9.43 8.40 12.91
CA LYS A 227 8.61 8.76 11.75
C LYS A 227 7.44 9.62 12.20
N LYS A 228 7.31 10.79 11.57
CA LYS A 228 6.14 11.67 11.67
C LYS A 228 5.58 11.86 10.27
N SER A 229 4.27 11.69 10.09
CA SER A 229 3.59 11.89 8.82
C SER A 229 3.00 13.30 8.76
N LEU A 230 3.20 14.01 7.65
CA LEU A 230 2.73 15.39 7.44
C LEU A 230 1.61 15.54 6.40
N TYR A 231 1.11 14.42 5.84
CA TYR A 231 0.11 14.40 4.74
C TYR A 231 -1.18 15.19 5.01
N SER A 232 -1.53 15.44 6.27
CA SER A 232 -2.75 16.18 6.66
C SER A 232 -2.52 17.65 7.02
N GLY A 233 -1.30 18.17 6.81
CA GLY A 233 -0.88 19.49 7.32
C GLY A 233 -0.67 19.53 8.85
N ARG A 234 -0.84 18.41 9.55
CA ARG A 234 -0.54 18.22 10.98
C ARG A 234 0.37 17.01 11.17
N GLU A 235 1.29 17.09 12.14
CA GLU A 235 2.11 15.96 12.56
C GLU A 235 1.23 14.82 13.07
N GLN A 236 1.30 13.67 12.42
CA GLN A 236 0.62 12.44 12.82
C GLN A 236 1.64 11.34 13.12
N THR A 237 1.44 10.63 14.23
CA THR A 237 2.30 9.49 14.62
C THR A 237 1.58 8.14 14.55
N GLN A 238 0.29 8.09 14.16
CA GLN A 238 -0.50 6.86 14.16
C GLN A 238 0.16 5.72 13.38
N TRP A 239 0.74 6.00 12.20
CA TRP A 239 1.47 4.98 11.44
C TRP A 239 2.71 4.47 12.19
N PHE A 240 3.50 5.36 12.79
CA PHE A 240 4.60 4.92 13.65
C PHE A 240 4.09 4.12 14.85
N ASP A 241 3.04 4.59 15.53
CA ASP A 241 2.51 3.95 16.72
C ASP A 241 1.96 2.55 16.40
N TYR A 242 1.35 2.37 15.20
CA TYR A 242 0.97 1.07 14.65
C TYR A 242 2.18 0.14 14.44
N LEU A 243 3.22 0.58 13.72
CA LEU A 243 4.41 -0.23 13.46
C LEU A 243 5.13 -0.58 14.77
N ASN A 244 5.37 0.42 15.62
CA ASN A 244 6.02 0.23 16.91
C ASN A 244 5.20 -0.66 17.85
N GLN A 245 3.86 -0.65 17.76
CA GLN A 245 3.02 -1.58 18.51
C GLN A 245 3.40 -3.04 18.20
N TYR A 246 3.45 -3.41 16.92
CA TYR A 246 3.61 -4.80 16.51
C TYR A 246 5.06 -5.25 16.25
N LEU A 247 6.00 -4.31 16.22
CA LEU A 247 7.43 -4.59 16.11
C LEU A 247 8.15 -4.56 17.47
N PHE A 248 7.70 -3.76 18.44
CA PHE A 248 8.55 -3.50 19.62
C PHE A 248 7.83 -3.35 20.97
N LYS A 249 6.65 -2.73 20.99
CA LYS A 249 5.95 -2.37 22.23
C LYS A 249 5.07 -3.50 22.77
N ASP A 250 4.41 -4.26 21.91
CA ASP A 250 3.52 -5.35 22.32
C ASP A 250 4.33 -6.57 22.75
N LYS A 251 4.32 -6.86 24.06
CA LYS A 251 5.09 -7.98 24.61
C LYS A 251 4.59 -9.33 24.14
N HIS A 252 3.29 -9.47 23.92
CA HIS A 252 2.73 -10.74 23.49
C HIS A 252 3.20 -11.03 22.06
N VAL A 253 3.02 -10.06 21.15
CA VAL A 253 3.45 -10.18 19.75
C VAL A 253 4.97 -10.35 19.67
N VAL A 254 5.77 -9.55 20.38
CA VAL A 254 7.24 -9.67 20.34
C VAL A 254 7.73 -11.01 20.90
N SER A 255 7.13 -11.54 21.98
CA SER A 255 7.51 -12.86 22.49
C SER A 255 7.12 -13.98 21.53
N CYS A 256 5.95 -13.91 20.90
CA CYS A 256 5.55 -14.85 19.85
C CYS A 256 6.48 -14.80 18.64
N LEU A 257 6.83 -13.60 18.20
CA LEU A 257 7.78 -13.37 17.11
C LEU A 257 9.14 -14.02 17.37
N LEU A 258 9.72 -13.78 18.56
CA LEU A 258 11.02 -14.34 18.93
C LEU A 258 10.99 -15.88 18.99
N ARG A 259 9.87 -16.46 19.42
CA ARG A 259 9.66 -17.92 19.40
C ARG A 259 9.51 -18.47 17.99
N LEU A 260 8.81 -17.76 17.11
CA LEU A 260 8.68 -18.16 15.70
C LEU A 260 10.03 -18.16 15.00
N PHE A 261 10.87 -17.14 15.21
CA PHE A 261 12.24 -17.17 14.72
C PHE A 261 13.10 -18.28 15.37
N ASP A 262 12.85 -18.67 16.61
CA ASP A 262 13.60 -19.78 17.22
C ASP A 262 13.18 -21.14 16.63
N GLU A 263 11.87 -21.35 16.45
CA GLU A 263 11.26 -22.60 15.96
C GLU A 263 11.46 -22.81 14.45
N HIS A 264 11.48 -21.73 13.66
CA HIS A 264 11.47 -21.76 12.20
C HIS A 264 12.71 -21.11 11.59
N PRO A 265 13.78 -21.88 11.32
CA PRO A 265 15.00 -21.39 10.67
C PRO A 265 14.77 -20.72 9.31
N GLU A 266 13.72 -21.14 8.59
CA GLU A 266 13.34 -20.63 7.28
C GLU A 266 12.72 -19.23 7.32
N LEU A 267 12.18 -18.77 8.46
CA LEU A 267 11.63 -17.42 8.57
C LEU A 267 12.78 -16.40 8.58
N GLY A 268 12.78 -15.46 7.63
CA GLY A 268 13.89 -14.51 7.42
C GLY A 268 13.56 -13.06 7.74
N ILE A 269 12.33 -12.62 7.50
CA ILE A 269 11.93 -11.22 7.71
C ILE A 269 10.48 -11.14 8.20
N TYR A 270 10.25 -10.25 9.16
CA TYR A 270 8.96 -10.01 9.77
C TYR A 270 8.59 -8.54 9.83
N TYR A 271 7.33 -8.26 9.55
CA TYR A 271 6.68 -6.97 9.74
C TYR A 271 5.16 -7.16 9.82
N PRO A 272 4.41 -6.28 10.52
CA PRO A 272 2.95 -6.35 10.50
C PRO A 272 2.42 -6.08 9.09
N THR A 273 1.21 -6.56 8.78
CA THR A 273 0.52 -6.17 7.54
C THR A 273 0.41 -4.64 7.43
N THR A 274 0.30 -4.12 6.21
CA THR A 274 0.26 -2.68 5.91
C THR A 274 -0.65 -1.90 6.86
N PHE A 275 -0.20 -0.71 7.29
CA PHE A 275 -0.99 0.18 8.13
C PHE A 275 -2.38 0.40 7.53
N TRP A 276 -3.41 0.04 8.29
CA TRP A 276 -4.78 -0.14 7.80
C TRP A 276 -5.44 1.11 7.20
N MET A 277 -4.91 2.32 7.42
CA MET A 277 -5.40 3.54 6.75
C MET A 277 -4.78 3.77 5.38
N MET A 278 -3.67 3.08 5.05
CA MET A 278 -3.11 3.15 3.71
C MET A 278 -4.00 2.40 2.72
N PRO A 279 -4.11 2.88 1.47
CA PRO A 279 -4.85 2.17 0.46
C PRO A 279 -4.11 0.87 0.07
N PRO A 280 -4.84 -0.19 -0.32
CA PRO A 280 -4.23 -1.50 -0.62
C PRO A 280 -3.16 -1.44 -1.72
N TRP A 281 -3.32 -0.55 -2.69
CA TRP A 281 -2.38 -0.35 -3.79
C TRP A 281 -1.00 0.16 -3.38
N VAL A 282 -0.79 0.58 -2.12
CA VAL A 282 0.56 0.92 -1.62
C VAL A 282 1.52 -0.27 -1.72
N ASN A 283 0.99 -1.49 -1.70
CA ASN A 283 1.74 -2.73 -1.89
C ASN A 283 2.08 -3.04 -3.36
N HIS A 284 2.12 -2.02 -4.21
CA HIS A 284 2.48 -2.12 -5.62
C HIS A 284 3.83 -1.43 -5.89
N TRP A 285 4.51 -1.78 -6.98
CA TRP A 285 5.75 -1.11 -7.37
C TRP A 285 5.59 0.38 -7.70
N THR A 286 4.44 0.77 -8.25
CA THR A 286 4.11 2.15 -8.63
C THR A 286 5.25 2.81 -9.44
N CYS A 287 5.60 4.06 -9.14
CA CYS A 287 6.76 4.76 -9.70
C CYS A 287 8.13 4.20 -9.27
N ASN A 288 8.18 3.19 -8.40
CA ASN A 288 9.42 2.62 -7.87
C ASN A 288 9.98 1.46 -8.70
N LYS A 289 9.19 0.84 -9.59
CA LYS A 289 9.63 -0.30 -10.42
C LYS A 289 10.93 -0.03 -11.21
N PRO A 290 11.13 1.14 -11.83
CA PRO A 290 12.37 1.43 -12.57
C PRO A 290 13.62 1.42 -11.69
N PHE A 291 13.53 1.94 -10.45
CA PHE A 291 14.63 1.94 -9.49
C PHE A 291 14.94 0.53 -8.95
N ALA A 292 13.95 -0.37 -8.95
CA ALA A 292 14.14 -1.75 -8.52
C ALA A 292 14.99 -2.60 -9.49
N ARG A 293 15.14 -2.17 -10.75
CA ARG A 293 15.87 -2.92 -11.79
C ARG A 293 17.33 -3.14 -11.45
N GLU A 294 17.98 -2.16 -10.81
CA GLU A 294 19.37 -2.27 -10.38
C GLU A 294 19.53 -3.40 -9.34
N PHE A 295 18.70 -3.40 -8.30
CA PHE A 295 18.67 -4.46 -7.29
C PHE A 295 18.31 -5.83 -7.88
N ALA A 296 17.34 -5.86 -8.80
CA ALA A 296 16.94 -7.08 -9.47
C ALA A 296 18.07 -7.70 -10.29
N SER A 297 18.80 -6.87 -11.04
CA SER A 297 19.99 -7.34 -11.77
C SER A 297 21.10 -7.78 -10.82
N GLN A 298 21.34 -7.05 -9.73
CA GLN A 298 22.45 -7.33 -8.82
C GLN A 298 22.21 -8.60 -7.98
N TRP A 299 20.97 -8.82 -7.51
CA TRP A 299 20.63 -9.91 -6.59
C TRP A 299 19.84 -11.03 -7.26
N GLY A 300 19.50 -10.91 -8.54
CA GLY A 300 18.72 -11.90 -9.28
C GLY A 300 17.29 -12.04 -8.74
N ILE A 301 16.66 -10.90 -8.41
CA ILE A 301 15.27 -10.81 -7.92
C ILE A 301 14.32 -10.71 -9.12
N ASP A 302 13.20 -11.43 -9.03
CA ASP A 302 12.12 -11.34 -10.00
C ASP A 302 11.21 -10.12 -9.72
N LEU A 303 10.92 -9.34 -10.77
CA LEU A 303 10.04 -8.16 -10.73
C LEU A 303 8.75 -8.38 -11.52
N THR A 304 8.43 -9.62 -11.87
CA THR A 304 7.23 -9.97 -12.66
C THR A 304 5.96 -9.59 -11.90
N ASN A 305 5.87 -9.93 -10.62
CA ASN A 305 4.72 -9.59 -9.78
C ASN A 305 4.67 -8.09 -9.49
N ASN A 306 3.51 -7.50 -9.74
CA ASN A 306 3.26 -6.08 -9.58
C ASN A 306 2.93 -5.71 -8.13
N PHE A 307 2.10 -6.53 -7.48
CA PHE A 307 1.81 -6.47 -6.06
C PHE A 307 2.82 -7.30 -5.27
N ILE A 308 3.38 -6.71 -4.22
CA ILE A 308 4.47 -7.29 -3.43
C ILE A 308 4.28 -7.00 -1.94
N SER A 309 4.57 -7.98 -1.09
CA SER A 309 4.70 -7.77 0.36
C SER A 309 6.03 -7.12 0.66
N TYR A 310 6.01 -6.01 1.40
CA TYR A 310 7.23 -5.37 1.89
C TYR A 310 6.97 -4.61 3.21
N PRO A 311 8.00 -4.28 4.01
CA PRO A 311 7.83 -3.61 5.29
C PRO A 311 7.46 -2.13 5.12
N VAL A 312 6.20 -1.84 4.76
CA VAL A 312 5.70 -0.50 4.46
C VAL A 312 5.93 0.44 5.66
N GLY A 313 6.86 1.38 5.47
CA GLY A 313 7.37 2.29 6.49
C GLY A 313 8.81 2.02 6.91
N GLY A 314 9.54 1.08 6.30
CA GLY A 314 10.96 0.83 6.50
C GLY A 314 11.32 0.31 7.88
N MET A 315 10.43 -0.42 8.54
CA MET A 315 10.65 -0.98 9.88
C MET A 315 10.28 -2.46 9.92
N PHE A 316 11.20 -3.29 10.42
CA PHE A 316 11.07 -4.75 10.34
C PHE A 316 11.99 -5.45 11.32
N TRP A 317 11.71 -6.74 11.55
CA TRP A 317 12.68 -7.68 12.08
C TRP A 317 13.25 -8.54 10.95
N ALA A 318 14.51 -8.93 11.04
CA ALA A 318 15.10 -9.86 10.11
C ALA A 318 16.15 -10.73 10.77
N ARG A 319 16.41 -11.90 10.20
CA ARG A 319 17.71 -12.53 10.30
C ARG A 319 18.68 -11.73 9.44
N PRO A 320 19.81 -11.24 9.98
CA PRO A 320 20.82 -10.56 9.17
C PRO A 320 21.26 -11.37 7.95
N LYS A 321 21.34 -12.71 8.09
CA LYS A 321 21.66 -13.64 7.00
C LYS A 321 20.64 -13.63 5.84
N ALA A 322 19.37 -13.33 6.11
CA ALA A 322 18.35 -13.22 5.06
C ALA A 322 18.56 -11.98 4.17
N LEU A 323 19.25 -10.96 4.68
CA LEU A 323 19.58 -9.72 3.98
C LEU A 323 21.09 -9.61 3.70
N LYS A 324 21.81 -10.74 3.69
CA LYS A 324 23.27 -10.76 3.66
C LYS A 324 23.89 -9.90 2.55
N PRO A 325 23.46 -9.96 1.26
CA PRO A 325 24.05 -9.14 0.21
C PRO A 325 23.91 -7.63 0.44
N LEU A 326 22.86 -7.22 1.15
CA LEU A 326 22.64 -5.83 1.55
C LEU A 326 23.48 -5.43 2.76
N LEU A 327 23.70 -6.33 3.73
CA LEU A 327 24.43 -5.99 4.96
C LEU A 327 25.95 -6.14 4.85
N GLU A 328 26.44 -7.04 3.99
CA GLU A 328 27.88 -7.30 3.84
C GLU A 328 28.61 -6.25 3.00
N LYS A 329 27.88 -5.55 2.12
CA LYS A 329 28.44 -4.44 1.35
C LYS A 329 28.82 -3.31 2.29
N VAL A 330 30.04 -2.78 2.12
CA VAL A 330 30.49 -1.57 2.81
C VAL A 330 29.96 -0.36 2.05
N TYR A 331 29.08 0.40 2.66
CA TYR A 331 28.50 1.62 2.09
C TYR A 331 29.19 2.87 2.64
N THR A 332 29.17 3.93 1.85
CA THR A 332 29.39 5.30 2.34
C THR A 332 28.12 6.12 2.18
N TYR A 333 28.04 7.30 2.81
CA TYR A 333 26.86 8.15 2.66
C TYR A 333 26.68 8.65 1.21
N GLU A 334 27.75 8.67 0.42
CA GLU A 334 27.77 9.05 -0.99
C GLU A 334 27.01 8.08 -1.88
N ASP A 335 26.87 6.81 -1.48
CA ASP A 335 26.07 5.80 -2.17
C ASP A 335 24.55 6.08 -2.11
N PHE A 336 24.12 6.96 -1.20
CA PHE A 336 22.72 7.31 -1.02
C PHE A 336 22.41 8.67 -1.65
N PRO A 337 21.20 8.86 -2.21
CA PRO A 337 20.84 10.13 -2.79
C PRO A 337 20.74 11.22 -1.71
N ALA A 338 21.11 12.44 -2.08
CA ALA A 338 21.05 13.60 -1.20
C ALA A 338 19.59 14.09 -1.02
N GLU A 339 19.33 14.75 0.10
CA GLU A 339 18.06 15.45 0.35
C GLU A 339 18.00 16.78 -0.43
N PRO A 340 16.80 17.28 -0.81
CA PRO A 340 15.48 16.73 -0.52
C PRO A 340 15.09 15.58 -1.46
N LEU A 341 14.59 14.50 -0.88
CA LEU A 341 14.01 13.38 -1.62
C LEU A 341 12.49 13.51 -1.76
N PRO A 342 11.90 12.99 -2.85
CA PRO A 342 10.44 12.98 -3.00
C PRO A 342 9.78 12.09 -1.93
N ASN A 343 8.46 12.26 -1.75
CA ASN A 343 7.71 11.48 -0.76
C ASN A 343 7.62 9.98 -1.10
N ASP A 344 7.66 9.62 -2.39
CA ASP A 344 7.80 8.26 -2.94
C ASP A 344 8.61 8.33 -4.25
N GLY A 345 8.98 7.20 -4.86
CA GLY A 345 9.63 7.21 -6.18
C GLY A 345 11.12 7.54 -6.12
N SER A 346 11.87 6.82 -5.27
CA SER A 346 13.33 6.97 -5.20
C SER A 346 14.02 5.63 -4.98
N TRP A 347 15.35 5.63 -5.11
CA TRP A 347 16.19 4.46 -4.84
C TRP A 347 15.91 3.85 -3.45
N LEU A 348 15.70 4.68 -2.43
CA LEU A 348 15.41 4.21 -1.06
C LEU A 348 14.05 3.52 -0.94
N HIS A 349 13.05 3.99 -1.68
CA HIS A 349 11.71 3.40 -1.69
C HIS A 349 11.67 2.09 -2.49
N ALA A 350 12.52 1.95 -3.50
CA ALA A 350 12.75 0.67 -4.16
C ALA A 350 13.53 -0.29 -3.25
N LEU A 351 14.56 0.17 -2.55
CA LEU A 351 15.29 -0.63 -1.56
C LEU A 351 14.34 -1.22 -0.51
N GLU A 352 13.45 -0.40 0.05
CA GLU A 352 12.44 -0.82 1.02
C GLU A 352 11.57 -1.98 0.50
N ARG A 353 11.15 -1.89 -0.77
CA ARG A 353 10.27 -2.85 -1.44
C ARG A 353 10.96 -4.17 -1.77
N VAL A 354 12.27 -4.15 -2.05
CA VAL A 354 13.02 -5.37 -2.40
C VAL A 354 13.47 -6.20 -1.19
N LEU A 355 13.39 -5.68 0.04
CA LEU A 355 13.89 -6.40 1.23
C LEU A 355 13.27 -7.79 1.40
N GLY A 356 11.95 -7.88 1.21
CA GLY A 356 11.21 -9.14 1.28
C GLY A 356 11.66 -10.14 0.22
N LEU A 357 11.75 -9.66 -1.02
CA LEU A 357 12.18 -10.45 -2.18
C LEU A 357 13.65 -10.89 -2.07
N LEU A 358 14.51 -10.06 -1.47
CA LEU A 358 15.90 -10.42 -1.18
C LEU A 358 15.97 -11.56 -0.15
N ALA A 359 15.14 -11.51 0.89
CA ALA A 359 15.06 -12.60 1.86
C ALA A 359 14.61 -13.91 1.19
N GLU A 360 13.58 -13.85 0.35
CA GLU A 360 13.10 -15.00 -0.45
C GLU A 360 14.16 -15.54 -1.39
N LYS A 361 14.88 -14.66 -2.08
CA LYS A 361 15.99 -15.02 -2.95
C LYS A 361 17.10 -15.76 -2.20
N ASN A 362 17.32 -15.41 -0.93
CA ASN A 362 18.31 -16.04 -0.07
C ASN A 362 17.78 -17.31 0.64
N GLY A 363 16.62 -17.84 0.22
CA GLY A 363 16.06 -19.10 0.72
C GLY A 363 15.26 -18.97 2.01
N TYR A 364 14.90 -17.75 2.41
CA TYR A 364 14.06 -17.50 3.58
C TYR A 364 12.61 -17.19 3.19
N LYS A 365 11.72 -17.17 4.18
CA LYS A 365 10.33 -16.74 4.03
C LYS A 365 10.09 -15.41 4.72
N GLN A 366 9.16 -14.65 4.14
CA GLN A 366 8.52 -13.53 4.82
C GLN A 366 7.38 -14.04 5.68
N PHE A 367 7.12 -13.37 6.80
CA PHE A 367 5.92 -13.63 7.60
C PHE A 367 5.44 -12.36 8.30
N PHE A 368 4.17 -12.36 8.67
CA PHE A 368 3.46 -11.14 9.06
C PHE A 368 2.62 -11.39 10.30
N TYR A 369 2.35 -10.31 11.03
CA TYR A 369 1.25 -10.28 12.00
C TYR A 369 0.08 -9.53 11.38
N HIS A 370 -1.10 -10.14 11.38
CA HIS A 370 -2.33 -9.53 10.89
C HIS A 370 -3.18 -9.04 12.07
N PRO A 371 -3.17 -7.73 12.40
CA PRO A 371 -3.81 -7.24 13.61
C PRO A 371 -5.32 -7.46 13.72
N PRO A 372 -6.14 -7.44 12.64
CA PRO A 372 -7.57 -7.72 12.75
C PRO A 372 -7.89 -9.08 13.37
N THR A 373 -7.18 -10.14 12.96
CA THR A 373 -7.39 -11.51 13.46
C THR A 373 -6.47 -11.85 14.63
N GLY A 374 -5.37 -11.11 14.78
CA GLY A 374 -4.35 -11.32 15.80
C GLY A 374 -3.48 -12.55 15.57
N HIS A 375 -3.33 -12.98 14.31
CA HIS A 375 -2.56 -14.17 13.94
C HIS A 375 -1.26 -13.83 13.22
N PHE A 376 -0.26 -14.68 13.39
CA PHE A 376 0.92 -14.70 12.53
C PHE A 376 0.67 -15.60 11.32
N THR A 377 1.28 -15.28 10.18
CA THR A 377 1.08 -16.02 8.92
C THR A 377 2.20 -15.72 7.93
N ASP A 378 2.52 -16.66 7.05
CA ASP A 378 3.36 -16.46 5.86
C ASP A 378 2.52 -16.24 4.58
N ASP A 379 1.20 -16.09 4.73
CA ASP A 379 0.26 -15.87 3.62
C ASP A 379 0.31 -14.43 3.09
N GLN A 380 0.80 -14.29 1.85
CA GLN A 380 0.91 -13.02 1.15
C GLN A 380 -0.41 -12.55 0.51
N SER A 381 -1.46 -13.36 0.48
CA SER A 381 -2.75 -12.94 -0.10
C SER A 381 -3.43 -11.81 0.68
N HIS A 382 -2.92 -11.46 1.88
CA HIS A 382 -3.34 -10.27 2.63
C HIS A 382 -3.21 -8.97 1.82
N LEU A 383 -2.32 -8.95 0.81
CA LEU A 383 -2.18 -7.87 -0.17
C LEU A 383 -3.51 -7.50 -0.81
N PHE A 384 -4.39 -8.50 -0.99
CA PHE A 384 -5.67 -8.35 -1.66
C PHE A 384 -6.88 -8.30 -0.72
N ALA A 385 -6.65 -8.31 0.61
CA ALA A 385 -7.72 -8.23 1.61
C ALA A 385 -8.61 -6.98 1.46
N GLY A 386 -8.04 -5.88 0.95
CA GLY A 386 -8.78 -4.65 0.67
C GLY A 386 -9.59 -4.67 -0.63
N TYR A 387 -9.42 -5.69 -1.47
CA TYR A 387 -10.15 -5.89 -2.73
C TYR A 387 -11.29 -6.90 -2.61
N HIS A 388 -11.76 -7.19 -1.41
CA HIS A 388 -12.99 -7.96 -1.21
C HIS A 388 -14.15 -6.99 -0.94
N LYS A 389 -15.00 -6.76 -1.93
CA LYS A 389 -16.06 -5.74 -1.87
C LYS A 389 -17.21 -6.13 -2.80
N PRO A 390 -18.46 -6.19 -2.33
CA PRO A 390 -19.61 -6.43 -3.19
C PRO A 390 -20.08 -5.15 -3.92
N PRO A 391 -20.78 -5.26 -5.06
CA PRO A 391 -21.24 -4.10 -5.84
C PRO A 391 -22.05 -3.07 -5.04
N GLU A 392 -22.88 -3.51 -4.10
CA GLU A 392 -23.70 -2.64 -3.26
C GLU A 392 -22.87 -1.75 -2.34
N GLN A 393 -21.75 -2.29 -1.84
CA GLN A 393 -20.83 -1.52 -1.02
C GLN A 393 -20.11 -0.47 -1.86
N LEU A 394 -19.68 -0.83 -3.08
CA LEU A 394 -19.05 0.12 -4.00
C LEU A 394 -19.99 1.30 -4.31
N PHE A 395 -21.27 1.03 -4.60
CA PHE A 395 -22.28 2.07 -4.78
C PHE A 395 -22.46 2.94 -3.51
N THR A 396 -22.49 2.32 -2.33
CA THR A 396 -22.66 3.03 -1.05
C THR A 396 -21.51 3.98 -0.73
N GLU A 397 -20.30 3.66 -1.18
CA GLU A 397 -19.12 4.51 -1.06
C GLU A 397 -19.20 5.67 -2.07
N LEU A 398 -19.46 5.38 -3.35
CA LEU A 398 -19.43 6.37 -4.42
C LEU A 398 -20.60 7.36 -4.38
N ARG A 399 -21.79 6.95 -3.92
CA ARG A 399 -22.99 7.84 -3.85
C ARG A 399 -22.80 9.07 -2.94
N ARG A 400 -21.77 9.06 -2.09
CA ARG A 400 -21.43 10.16 -1.17
C ARG A 400 -20.76 11.33 -1.89
N PHE A 401 -20.22 11.09 -3.08
CA PHE A 401 -19.55 12.10 -3.89
C PHE A 401 -20.53 12.78 -4.84
N ASP A 402 -20.30 14.05 -5.16
CA ASP A 402 -21.15 14.82 -6.08
C ASP A 402 -20.70 14.62 -7.52
N HIS A 403 -19.38 14.60 -7.73
CA HIS A 403 -18.70 14.35 -8.98
C HIS A 403 -18.01 12.98 -8.92
N VAL A 404 -18.31 12.10 -9.87
CA VAL A 404 -17.69 10.77 -9.96
C VAL A 404 -17.10 10.60 -11.34
N SER A 405 -15.79 10.41 -11.42
CA SER A 405 -15.10 10.11 -12.67
C SER A 405 -14.66 8.66 -12.74
N PHE A 406 -14.66 8.11 -13.94
CA PHE A 406 -14.21 6.76 -14.23
C PHE A 406 -13.11 6.78 -15.28
N ASP A 407 -12.11 5.92 -15.12
CA ASP A 407 -11.34 5.49 -16.27
C ASP A 407 -12.24 4.69 -17.24
N VAL A 408 -11.81 4.58 -18.49
CA VAL A 408 -12.58 3.92 -19.54
C VAL A 408 -12.19 2.46 -19.67
N PHE A 409 -10.96 2.21 -20.13
CA PHE A 409 -10.47 0.87 -20.44
C PHE A 409 -10.21 0.08 -19.16
N ASP A 410 -10.59 -1.19 -19.16
CA ASP A 410 -10.50 -2.12 -18.03
C ASP A 410 -11.18 -1.66 -16.72
N THR A 411 -11.95 -0.57 -16.80
CA THR A 411 -12.70 0.03 -15.70
C THR A 411 -14.22 -0.06 -15.92
N VAL A 412 -14.79 0.58 -16.95
CA VAL A 412 -16.23 0.46 -17.30
C VAL A 412 -16.48 -0.43 -18.51
N LEU A 413 -15.46 -0.56 -19.37
CA LEU A 413 -15.44 -1.49 -20.48
C LEU A 413 -14.17 -2.32 -20.42
N SER A 414 -14.15 -3.45 -21.10
CA SER A 414 -12.95 -4.25 -21.30
C SER A 414 -12.90 -4.78 -22.73
N ARG A 415 -11.78 -5.39 -23.08
CA ARG A 415 -11.67 -6.17 -24.32
C ARG A 415 -12.01 -7.61 -24.02
N ARG A 416 -12.82 -8.26 -24.87
CA ARG A 416 -13.16 -9.69 -24.76
C ARG A 416 -11.92 -10.57 -24.71
N LEU A 417 -10.89 -10.22 -25.48
CA LEU A 417 -9.64 -10.97 -25.56
C LEU A 417 -8.53 -10.46 -24.62
N ASN A 418 -8.79 -9.42 -23.82
CA ASN A 418 -7.84 -8.86 -22.84
C ASN A 418 -6.42 -8.62 -23.43
N GLU A 419 -6.35 -8.18 -24.68
CA GLU A 419 -5.11 -7.83 -25.37
C GLU A 419 -5.30 -6.48 -26.09
N PRO A 420 -4.72 -5.37 -25.58
CA PRO A 420 -4.90 -4.04 -26.16
C PRO A 420 -4.31 -3.89 -27.56
N ASP A 421 -3.29 -4.67 -27.93
CA ASP A 421 -2.65 -4.55 -29.25
C ASP A 421 -3.25 -5.51 -30.30
N TYR A 422 -4.29 -6.29 -29.96
CA TYR A 422 -4.88 -7.26 -30.90
C TYR A 422 -5.54 -6.57 -32.11
N ALA A 423 -6.16 -5.39 -31.93
CA ALA A 423 -6.69 -4.64 -33.07
C ALA A 423 -5.61 -4.25 -34.08
N LYS A 424 -4.43 -3.83 -33.59
CA LYS A 424 -3.25 -3.55 -34.42
C LYS A 424 -2.79 -4.82 -35.13
N TYR A 425 -2.79 -5.96 -34.43
CA TYR A 425 -2.46 -7.25 -35.02
C TYR A 425 -3.36 -7.61 -36.21
N GLN A 426 -4.67 -7.40 -36.07
CA GLN A 426 -5.63 -7.68 -37.13
C GLN A 426 -5.44 -6.78 -38.36
N VAL A 427 -5.06 -5.51 -38.16
CA VAL A 427 -4.62 -4.65 -39.29
C VAL A 427 -3.35 -5.21 -39.95
N GLY A 428 -2.41 -5.72 -39.15
CA GLY A 428 -1.24 -6.43 -39.66
C GLY A 428 -1.57 -7.67 -40.49
N GLN A 429 -2.58 -8.46 -40.09
CA GLN A 429 -3.09 -9.60 -40.86
C GLN A 429 -3.67 -9.14 -42.21
N TYR A 430 -4.50 -8.10 -42.19
CA TYR A 430 -5.03 -7.50 -43.41
C TYR A 430 -3.92 -7.03 -44.36
N LEU A 431 -2.90 -6.34 -43.86
CA LEU A 431 -1.77 -5.88 -44.67
C LEU A 431 -0.90 -7.02 -45.21
N GLN A 432 -0.75 -8.10 -44.43
CA GLN A 432 -0.06 -9.31 -44.88
C GLN A 432 -0.81 -9.98 -46.04
N GLU A 433 -2.14 -10.09 -45.95
CA GLU A 433 -2.98 -10.63 -47.02
C GLU A 433 -2.89 -9.81 -48.32
N GLN A 434 -2.69 -8.49 -48.21
CA GLN A 434 -2.42 -7.60 -49.35
C GLN A 434 -0.98 -7.68 -49.88
N GLY A 435 -0.10 -8.46 -49.22
CA GLY A 435 1.32 -8.57 -49.59
C GLY A 435 2.16 -7.35 -49.25
N LEU A 436 1.66 -6.43 -48.42
CA LEU A 436 2.34 -5.18 -48.05
C LEU A 436 3.29 -5.36 -46.86
N LEU A 437 3.08 -6.39 -46.03
CA LEU A 437 3.95 -6.71 -44.90
C LEU A 437 4.24 -8.21 -44.83
N PRO A 438 5.44 -8.60 -44.33
CA PRO A 438 5.82 -10.00 -44.28
C PRO A 438 5.07 -10.80 -43.19
N ASN A 439 4.68 -10.14 -42.09
CA ASN A 439 3.93 -10.73 -41.00
C ASN A 439 3.17 -9.64 -40.20
N PRO A 440 2.12 -10.01 -39.44
CA PRO A 440 1.32 -9.05 -38.70
C PRO A 440 2.05 -8.37 -37.54
N GLN A 441 2.98 -9.06 -36.88
CA GLN A 441 3.78 -8.50 -35.76
C GLN A 441 4.62 -7.30 -36.21
N SER A 442 5.13 -7.31 -37.44
CA SER A 442 5.87 -6.17 -38.01
C SER A 442 5.02 -4.89 -38.04
N PHE A 443 3.71 -4.99 -38.27
CA PHE A 443 2.83 -3.82 -38.19
C PHE A 443 2.68 -3.32 -36.77
N VAL A 444 2.46 -4.22 -35.80
CA VAL A 444 2.32 -3.86 -34.38
C VAL A 444 3.56 -3.12 -33.87
N ALA A 445 4.75 -3.65 -34.18
CA ALA A 445 6.01 -2.99 -33.85
C ALA A 445 6.11 -1.61 -34.48
N LEU A 446 5.91 -1.49 -35.80
CA LEU A 446 5.95 -0.22 -36.52
C LEU A 446 4.94 0.80 -35.98
N ARG A 447 3.71 0.36 -35.68
CA ARG A 447 2.63 1.20 -35.15
C ARG A 447 2.94 1.74 -33.75
N ASN A 448 3.52 0.90 -32.88
CA ASN A 448 3.92 1.28 -31.52
C ASN A 448 5.17 2.18 -31.53
N GLU A 449 6.15 1.88 -32.37
CA GLU A 449 7.35 2.71 -32.56
C GLU A 449 6.99 4.09 -33.12
N THR A 450 6.07 4.16 -34.07
CA THR A 450 5.61 5.43 -34.65
C THR A 450 4.95 6.33 -33.59
N GLU A 451 4.06 5.78 -32.77
CA GLU A 451 3.44 6.51 -31.66
C GLU A 451 4.48 7.02 -30.66
N LEU A 452 5.44 6.17 -30.29
CA LEU A 452 6.52 6.55 -29.39
C LEU A 452 7.43 7.61 -30.02
N ALA A 453 7.73 7.53 -31.32
CA ALA A 453 8.53 8.51 -32.03
C ALA A 453 7.84 9.88 -32.05
N LEU A 454 6.54 9.93 -32.35
CA LEU A 454 5.75 11.16 -32.28
C LEU A 454 5.74 11.75 -30.86
N ARG A 455 5.54 10.92 -29.83
CA ARG A 455 5.63 11.39 -28.43
C ARG A 455 7.01 11.99 -28.11
N LYS A 456 8.09 11.38 -28.61
CA LYS A 456 9.46 11.91 -28.45
C LYS A 456 9.68 13.22 -29.20
N GLU A 457 9.19 13.34 -30.44
CA GLU A 457 9.28 14.56 -31.25
C GLU A 457 8.58 15.75 -30.56
N HIS A 458 7.46 15.49 -29.87
CA HIS A 458 6.78 16.48 -29.06
C HIS A 458 7.39 16.70 -27.66
N ASN A 459 8.57 16.13 -27.37
CA ASN A 459 9.20 16.13 -26.03
C ASN A 459 8.25 15.66 -24.92
N PHE A 460 7.36 14.71 -25.22
CA PHE A 460 6.29 14.25 -24.34
C PHE A 460 5.37 15.38 -23.82
N SER A 461 5.29 16.49 -24.55
CA SER A 461 4.31 17.56 -24.38
C SER A 461 3.07 17.25 -25.22
N GLY A 462 1.87 17.41 -24.66
CA GLY A 462 0.64 16.96 -25.33
C GLY A 462 0.42 15.44 -25.21
N ASP A 463 -0.42 14.90 -26.07
CA ASP A 463 -0.50 13.47 -26.38
C ASP A 463 -0.67 13.30 -27.89
N VAL A 464 -0.47 12.08 -28.37
CA VAL A 464 -0.56 11.74 -29.80
C VAL A 464 -1.92 11.13 -30.09
N CYS A 465 -2.60 11.67 -31.09
CA CYS A 465 -3.87 11.12 -31.58
C CYS A 465 -3.66 10.12 -32.72
N ILE A 466 -4.62 9.23 -32.93
CA ILE A 466 -4.54 8.17 -33.93
C ILE A 466 -4.34 8.71 -35.36
N ASN A 467 -4.93 9.86 -35.68
CA ASN A 467 -4.76 10.51 -36.98
C ASN A 467 -3.29 10.84 -37.27
N GLN A 468 -2.59 11.45 -36.30
CA GLN A 468 -1.17 11.80 -36.43
C GLN A 468 -0.31 10.55 -36.63
N VAL A 469 -0.66 9.44 -35.99
CA VAL A 469 0.05 8.19 -36.18
C VAL A 469 -0.14 7.66 -37.60
N TYR A 470 -1.38 7.62 -38.09
CA TYR A 470 -1.66 7.12 -39.43
C TYR A 470 -1.13 8.04 -40.54
N ASP A 471 -1.10 9.35 -40.32
CA ASP A 471 -0.42 10.30 -41.22
C ASP A 471 1.08 9.98 -41.32
N ARG A 472 1.73 9.67 -40.18
CA ARG A 472 3.15 9.28 -40.19
C ARG A 472 3.36 7.88 -40.80
N LEU A 473 2.47 6.92 -40.54
CA LEU A 473 2.53 5.60 -41.15
C LEU A 473 2.35 5.65 -42.66
N ALA A 474 1.48 6.52 -43.17
CA ALA A 474 1.30 6.73 -44.60
C ALA A 474 2.62 7.09 -45.28
N LEU A 475 3.40 7.97 -44.66
CA LEU A 475 4.73 8.36 -45.13
C LEU A 475 5.75 7.22 -45.03
N LEU A 476 5.79 6.51 -43.90
CA LEU A 476 6.77 5.45 -43.65
C LEU A 476 6.56 4.20 -44.53
N MET A 477 5.31 3.92 -44.87
CA MET A 477 4.91 2.75 -45.67
C MET A 477 4.62 3.11 -47.13
N GLU A 478 4.83 4.37 -47.52
CA GLU A 478 4.51 4.89 -48.86
C GLU A 478 3.06 4.60 -49.30
N LEU A 479 2.11 4.71 -48.37
CA LEU A 479 0.70 4.49 -48.61
C LEU A 479 0.01 5.78 -49.07
N ASP A 480 -0.98 5.63 -49.94
CA ASP A 480 -1.91 6.70 -50.26
C ASP A 480 -2.65 7.18 -48.98
N PRO A 481 -2.84 8.49 -48.76
CA PRO A 481 -3.49 9.01 -47.55
C PRO A 481 -4.90 8.48 -47.30
N ASP A 482 -5.68 8.19 -48.34
CA ASP A 482 -7.03 7.62 -48.16
C ASP A 482 -6.94 6.15 -47.76
N HIS A 483 -5.94 5.41 -48.27
CA HIS A 483 -5.67 4.05 -47.80
C HIS A 483 -5.26 4.04 -46.32
N ALA A 484 -4.36 4.93 -45.90
CA ALA A 484 -3.96 5.05 -44.50
C ALA A 484 -5.15 5.41 -43.58
N ARG A 485 -6.05 6.30 -44.03
CA ARG A 485 -7.30 6.59 -43.31
C ARG A 485 -8.20 5.37 -43.20
N GLY A 486 -8.31 4.56 -44.27
CA GLY A 486 -9.05 3.30 -44.23
C GLY A 486 -8.48 2.30 -43.22
N LEU A 487 -7.16 2.18 -43.12
CA LEU A 487 -6.51 1.32 -42.12
C LEU A 487 -6.74 1.83 -40.69
N MET A 488 -6.76 3.15 -40.50
CA MET A 488 -7.08 3.78 -39.20
C MET A 488 -8.50 3.44 -38.73
N GLU A 489 -9.47 3.57 -39.64
CA GLU A 489 -10.86 3.21 -39.37
C GLU A 489 -10.98 1.70 -39.08
N LEU A 490 -10.25 0.88 -39.84
CA LEU A 490 -10.19 -0.57 -39.65
C LEU A 490 -9.60 -0.96 -38.27
N GLU A 491 -8.53 -0.31 -37.81
CA GLU A 491 -7.98 -0.51 -36.44
C GLU A 491 -9.06 -0.25 -35.38
N PHE A 492 -9.76 0.89 -35.50
CA PHE A 492 -10.82 1.24 -34.57
C PHE A 492 -11.99 0.25 -34.63
N ASP A 493 -12.40 -0.19 -35.82
CA ASP A 493 -13.48 -1.16 -35.98
C ASP A 493 -13.14 -2.51 -35.35
N PHE A 494 -11.90 -2.99 -35.53
CA PHE A 494 -11.43 -4.21 -34.87
C PHE A 494 -11.43 -4.08 -33.36
N ASP A 495 -10.93 -2.97 -32.81
CA ASP A 495 -10.93 -2.76 -31.36
C ASP A 495 -12.37 -2.63 -30.83
N LEU A 496 -13.20 -1.86 -31.54
CA LEU A 496 -14.61 -1.67 -31.22
C LEU A 496 -15.34 -3.01 -31.16
N GLN A 497 -15.07 -3.97 -32.05
CA GLN A 497 -15.65 -5.32 -32.01
C GLN A 497 -15.31 -6.07 -30.72
N GLN A 498 -14.09 -5.91 -30.20
CA GLN A 498 -13.64 -6.53 -28.96
C GLN A 498 -14.21 -5.89 -27.69
N ILE A 499 -14.65 -4.63 -27.76
CA ILE A 499 -15.19 -3.92 -26.60
C ILE A 499 -16.45 -4.61 -26.06
N VAL A 500 -16.43 -4.94 -24.78
CA VAL A 500 -17.54 -5.50 -24.01
C VAL A 500 -17.76 -4.71 -22.71
N ALA A 501 -18.98 -4.74 -22.18
CA ALA A 501 -19.34 -4.05 -20.95
C ALA A 501 -18.79 -4.77 -19.72
N LYS A 502 -18.23 -4.02 -18.76
CA LYS A 502 -18.08 -4.50 -17.38
C LYS A 502 -19.40 -4.25 -16.66
N GLN A 503 -20.32 -5.21 -16.78
CA GLN A 503 -21.75 -5.04 -16.47
C GLN A 503 -22.02 -4.37 -15.11
N GLU A 504 -21.37 -4.83 -14.03
CA GLU A 504 -21.51 -4.24 -12.69
C GLU A 504 -21.13 -2.76 -12.65
N MET A 505 -20.09 -2.38 -13.40
CA MET A 505 -19.59 -1.01 -13.44
C MET A 505 -20.51 -0.12 -14.28
N VAL A 506 -21.04 -0.63 -15.39
CA VAL A 506 -22.08 0.06 -16.18
C VAL A 506 -23.35 0.29 -15.36
N GLU A 507 -23.81 -0.74 -14.63
CA GLU A 507 -24.97 -0.63 -13.74
C GLU A 507 -24.73 0.38 -12.61
N LEU A 508 -23.52 0.39 -12.05
CA LEU A 508 -23.11 1.37 -11.05
C LEU A 508 -23.17 2.80 -11.61
N VAL A 509 -22.68 3.04 -12.83
CA VAL A 509 -22.76 4.34 -13.50
C VAL A 509 -24.22 4.78 -13.63
N HIS A 510 -25.13 3.89 -14.06
CA HIS A 510 -26.55 4.21 -14.16
C HIS A 510 -27.17 4.55 -12.80
N LYS A 511 -26.88 3.75 -11.75
CA LYS A 511 -27.37 4.05 -10.38
C LYS A 511 -26.89 5.40 -9.87
N LEU A 512 -25.67 5.82 -10.24
CA LEU A 512 -25.15 7.15 -9.89
C LEU A 512 -25.83 8.24 -10.73
N SER A 513 -26.08 7.99 -12.02
CA SER A 513 -26.85 8.90 -12.88
C SER A 513 -28.26 9.14 -12.33
N ASP A 514 -28.94 8.10 -11.84
CA ASP A 514 -30.29 8.19 -11.25
C ASP A 514 -30.33 9.06 -9.99
N LEU A 515 -29.19 9.21 -9.31
CA LEU A 515 -29.00 10.12 -8.18
C LEU A 515 -28.58 11.54 -8.61
N ASN A 516 -28.65 11.86 -9.90
CA ASN A 516 -28.22 13.13 -10.48
C ASN A 516 -26.76 13.49 -10.16
N LYS A 517 -25.88 12.48 -10.07
CA LYS A 517 -24.44 12.70 -9.92
C LYS A 517 -23.85 13.23 -11.21
N THR A 518 -22.82 14.07 -11.11
CA THR A 518 -22.04 14.51 -12.27
C THR A 518 -21.05 13.41 -12.63
N LEU A 519 -21.19 12.86 -13.84
CA LEU A 519 -20.42 11.72 -14.32
C LEU A 519 -19.36 12.15 -15.33
N TRP A 520 -18.10 11.81 -15.07
CA TRP A 520 -16.99 12.05 -15.99
C TRP A 520 -16.32 10.74 -16.42
N PHE A 521 -15.77 10.73 -17.62
CA PHE A 521 -14.88 9.68 -18.10
C PHE A 521 -13.54 10.30 -18.47
N ILE A 522 -12.44 9.73 -17.97
CA ILE A 522 -11.09 10.29 -18.13
C ILE A 522 -10.16 9.17 -18.59
N SER A 523 -9.68 9.24 -19.84
CA SER A 523 -8.89 8.18 -20.44
C SER A 523 -7.61 8.71 -21.08
N ASP A 524 -6.50 8.01 -20.79
CA ASP A 524 -5.27 8.14 -21.58
C ASP A 524 -5.40 7.21 -22.79
N THR A 525 -5.60 7.78 -23.99
CA THR A 525 -5.84 7.01 -25.20
C THR A 525 -5.47 7.82 -26.45
N TYR A 526 -5.06 7.12 -27.51
CA TYR A 526 -4.83 7.71 -28.83
C TYR A 526 -6.14 7.93 -29.62
N TYR A 527 -7.26 7.31 -29.21
CA TYR A 527 -8.55 7.50 -29.87
C TYR A 527 -9.13 8.90 -29.63
N SER A 528 -9.88 9.40 -30.60
CA SER A 528 -10.64 10.65 -30.49
C SER A 528 -11.80 10.55 -29.49
N HIS A 529 -12.32 11.70 -29.06
CA HIS A 529 -13.49 11.79 -28.19
C HIS A 529 -14.68 11.06 -28.82
N LYS A 530 -14.92 11.24 -30.13
CA LYS A 530 -16.03 10.57 -30.83
C LYS A 530 -15.89 9.04 -30.81
N GLN A 531 -14.67 8.53 -31.00
CA GLN A 531 -14.39 7.09 -30.96
C GLN A 531 -14.62 6.50 -29.57
N VAL A 532 -14.08 7.16 -28.53
CA VAL A 532 -14.27 6.72 -27.14
C VAL A 532 -15.73 6.84 -26.71
N GLU A 533 -16.43 7.92 -27.09
CA GLU A 533 -17.87 8.04 -26.86
C GLU A 533 -18.62 6.88 -27.53
N THR A 534 -18.28 6.53 -28.78
CA THR A 534 -18.90 5.39 -29.47
C THR A 534 -18.71 4.08 -28.70
N MET A 535 -17.52 3.84 -28.15
CA MET A 535 -17.24 2.68 -27.29
C MET A 535 -18.11 2.69 -26.02
N LEU A 536 -18.21 3.84 -25.33
CA LEU A 536 -19.05 4.00 -24.12
C LEU A 536 -20.54 3.77 -24.41
N ARG A 537 -21.04 4.29 -25.54
CA ARG A 537 -22.42 4.04 -25.99
C ARG A 537 -22.64 2.57 -26.32
N LYS A 538 -21.68 1.90 -26.97
CA LYS A 538 -21.75 0.46 -27.29
C LYS A 538 -21.93 -0.40 -26.04
N VAL A 539 -21.21 -0.09 -24.96
CA VAL A 539 -21.31 -0.85 -23.69
C VAL A 539 -22.52 -0.45 -22.83
N GLY A 540 -23.38 0.44 -23.33
CA GLY A 540 -24.65 0.78 -22.70
C GLY A 540 -24.62 2.01 -21.80
N ILE A 541 -23.56 2.84 -21.80
CA ILE A 541 -23.57 4.11 -21.08
C ILE A 541 -24.54 5.08 -21.77
N SER A 542 -25.79 5.07 -21.32
CA SER A 542 -26.86 5.94 -21.81
C SER A 542 -26.94 7.28 -21.07
N ALA A 543 -26.35 7.36 -19.88
CA ALA A 543 -26.30 8.56 -19.05
C ALA A 543 -25.61 9.73 -19.77
N SER A 544 -25.94 10.95 -19.34
CA SER A 544 -25.17 12.14 -19.70
C SER A 544 -23.85 12.14 -18.94
N PHE A 545 -22.76 12.44 -19.65
CA PHE A 545 -21.42 12.50 -19.07
C PHE A 545 -20.55 13.55 -19.76
N THR A 546 -19.46 13.94 -19.10
CA THR A 546 -18.35 14.68 -19.71
C THR A 546 -17.19 13.73 -19.97
N LEU A 547 -16.57 13.82 -21.14
CA LEU A 547 -15.47 12.94 -21.54
C LEU A 547 -14.19 13.75 -21.75
N PHE A 548 -13.13 13.33 -21.06
CA PHE A 548 -11.78 13.87 -21.15
C PHE A 548 -10.88 12.80 -21.76
N VAL A 549 -10.43 13.03 -22.99
CA VAL A 549 -9.50 12.13 -23.70
C VAL A 549 -8.16 12.82 -23.91
N SER A 550 -7.08 12.11 -23.58
CA SER A 550 -5.73 12.68 -23.62
C SER A 550 -5.30 13.11 -25.02
N SER A 551 -5.68 12.37 -26.06
CA SER A 551 -5.40 12.65 -27.47
C SER A 551 -5.89 14.02 -27.96
N GLU A 552 -6.99 14.53 -27.40
CA GLU A 552 -7.56 15.83 -27.83
C GLU A 552 -7.18 16.97 -26.89
N LEU A 553 -7.10 16.70 -25.59
CA LEU A 553 -6.74 17.71 -24.59
C LEU A 553 -5.22 17.94 -24.51
N GLY A 554 -4.43 16.97 -24.94
CA GLY A 554 -2.98 16.96 -24.74
C GLY A 554 -2.54 16.75 -23.29
N LEU A 555 -3.46 16.35 -22.40
CA LEU A 555 -3.22 16.12 -20.98
C LEU A 555 -3.31 14.62 -20.68
N ARG A 556 -2.43 14.09 -19.83
CA ARG A 556 -2.37 12.65 -19.51
C ARG A 556 -2.41 12.38 -18.01
N LYS A 557 -3.10 11.32 -17.61
CA LYS A 557 -3.15 10.85 -16.22
C LYS A 557 -1.77 10.35 -15.76
N ASP A 558 -1.03 9.65 -16.62
CA ASP A 558 0.29 9.09 -16.29
C ASP A 558 1.42 10.12 -16.14
N ARG A 559 1.23 11.33 -16.69
CA ARG A 559 2.07 12.52 -16.50
C ARG A 559 1.59 13.40 -15.35
N GLY A 560 0.31 13.25 -14.96
CA GLY A 560 -0.31 13.95 -13.84
C GLY A 560 -0.94 15.30 -14.21
N ASP A 561 -0.70 15.83 -15.41
CA ASP A 561 -1.26 17.11 -15.83
C ASP A 561 -2.77 17.04 -16.11
N MET A 562 -3.31 15.86 -16.44
CA MET A 562 -4.76 15.63 -16.41
C MET A 562 -5.32 15.87 -14.99
N TRP A 563 -4.66 15.38 -13.94
CA TRP A 563 -5.13 15.58 -12.56
C TRP A 563 -5.01 17.03 -12.11
N GLN A 564 -3.97 17.72 -12.54
CA GLN A 564 -3.83 19.15 -12.31
C GLN A 564 -5.00 19.93 -12.95
N HIS A 565 -5.36 19.61 -14.19
CA HIS A 565 -6.52 20.22 -14.86
C HIS A 565 -7.85 19.91 -14.15
N ILE A 566 -8.07 18.65 -13.74
CA ILE A 566 -9.25 18.26 -12.98
C ILE A 566 -9.34 19.00 -11.65
N ARG A 567 -8.22 19.18 -10.96
CA ARG A 567 -8.16 19.95 -9.71
C ARG A 567 -8.58 21.40 -9.93
N GLU A 568 -8.07 22.05 -10.98
CA GLU A 568 -8.44 23.42 -11.35
C GLU A 568 -9.94 23.52 -11.73
N LEU A 569 -10.47 22.53 -12.45
CA LEU A 569 -11.89 22.48 -12.77
C LEU A 569 -12.76 22.39 -11.51
N LEU A 570 -12.36 21.57 -10.54
CA LEU A 570 -13.05 21.42 -9.25
C LEU A 570 -12.96 22.66 -8.36
N GLU A 571 -12.00 23.56 -8.56
CA GLU A 571 -11.98 24.87 -7.88
C GLU A 571 -13.16 25.75 -8.33
N THR A 572 -13.70 25.51 -9.52
CA THR A 572 -14.87 26.22 -10.07
C THR A 572 -16.20 25.46 -9.91
N LEU A 573 -16.14 24.16 -9.63
CA LEU A 573 -17.31 23.30 -9.47
C LEU A 573 -17.49 22.89 -8.01
N PRO A 574 -18.53 23.37 -7.31
CA PRO A 574 -18.76 22.99 -5.93
C PRO A 574 -19.10 21.50 -5.85
N GLY A 575 -18.62 20.84 -4.80
CA GLY A 575 -18.96 19.45 -4.50
C GLY A 575 -17.73 18.59 -4.22
N SER A 576 -18.01 17.40 -3.70
CA SER A 576 -17.03 16.35 -3.45
C SER A 576 -16.75 15.55 -4.72
N TYR A 577 -15.50 15.14 -4.92
CA TYR A 577 -15.04 14.41 -6.11
C TYR A 577 -14.36 13.10 -5.76
N ILE A 578 -14.55 12.07 -6.59
CA ILE A 578 -13.76 10.83 -6.57
C ILE A 578 -13.52 10.29 -7.97
N HIS A 579 -12.31 9.73 -8.19
CA HIS A 579 -11.97 8.98 -9.40
C HIS A 579 -11.94 7.46 -9.15
N VAL A 580 -12.43 6.68 -10.11
CA VAL A 580 -12.39 5.21 -10.13
C VAL A 580 -11.57 4.74 -11.33
N GLY A 581 -10.52 3.95 -11.12
CA GLY A 581 -9.69 3.42 -12.21
C GLY A 581 -8.81 2.26 -11.78
N ASP A 582 -8.33 1.47 -12.74
CA ASP A 582 -7.59 0.23 -12.52
C ASP A 582 -6.07 0.40 -12.56
N ASN A 583 -5.55 1.50 -13.12
CA ASN A 583 -4.12 1.70 -13.14
C ASN A 583 -3.63 2.27 -11.81
N VAL A 584 -2.90 1.43 -11.05
CA VAL A 584 -2.33 1.80 -9.75
C VAL A 584 -1.54 3.12 -9.77
N ARG A 585 -0.81 3.42 -10.85
CA ARG A 585 0.01 4.63 -10.92
C ARG A 585 -0.79 5.84 -11.39
N SER A 586 -1.41 5.76 -12.55
CA SER A 586 -2.09 6.92 -13.14
C SER A 586 -3.38 7.27 -12.43
N ASP A 587 -4.20 6.28 -12.07
CA ASP A 587 -5.55 6.51 -11.54
C ASP A 587 -5.57 6.61 -10.01
N ALA A 588 -4.60 5.97 -9.33
CA ALA A 588 -4.55 5.95 -7.88
C ALA A 588 -3.43 6.83 -7.30
N GLN A 589 -2.16 6.52 -7.57
CA GLN A 589 -1.01 7.25 -7.00
C GLN A 589 -1.02 8.73 -7.44
N LEU A 590 -0.96 9.00 -8.75
CA LEU A 590 -0.87 10.38 -9.26
C LEU A 590 -2.13 11.20 -8.98
N CYS A 591 -3.32 10.57 -9.01
CA CYS A 591 -4.56 11.21 -8.61
C CYS A 591 -4.51 11.66 -7.13
N GLY A 592 -4.08 10.77 -6.23
CA GLY A 592 -3.92 11.06 -4.81
C GLY A 592 -2.82 12.10 -4.51
N ASP A 593 -1.72 12.07 -5.25
CA ASP A 593 -0.62 13.04 -5.10
C ASP A 593 -1.07 14.48 -5.43
N HIS A 594 -2.10 14.64 -6.28
CA HIS A 594 -2.76 15.93 -6.56
C HIS A 594 -3.88 16.28 -5.55
N GLY A 595 -4.02 15.51 -4.46
CA GLY A 595 -5.01 15.76 -3.41
C GLY A 595 -6.44 15.35 -3.77
N LEU A 596 -6.63 14.57 -4.85
CA LEU A 596 -7.93 14.08 -5.29
C LEU A 596 -8.24 12.72 -4.66
N ALA A 597 -9.49 12.50 -4.26
CA ALA A 597 -9.92 11.19 -3.78
C ALA A 597 -9.94 10.19 -4.94
N ASN A 598 -9.47 8.97 -4.67
CA ASN A 598 -9.47 7.88 -5.63
C ASN A 598 -9.94 6.57 -5.00
N LEU A 599 -10.48 5.70 -5.84
CA LEU A 599 -10.81 4.32 -5.54
C LEU A 599 -10.20 3.45 -6.64
N HIS A 600 -9.08 2.84 -6.31
CA HIS A 600 -8.44 1.86 -7.16
C HIS A 600 -9.27 0.56 -7.22
N ILE A 601 -9.39 0.01 -8.41
CA ILE A 601 -10.02 -1.28 -8.69
C ILE A 601 -8.96 -2.22 -9.31
N LEU A 602 -9.07 -3.55 -9.19
CA LEU A 602 -8.06 -4.42 -9.79
C LEU A 602 -8.18 -4.45 -11.32
N HIS A 603 -7.05 -4.22 -12.00
CA HIS A 603 -6.90 -4.58 -13.41
C HIS A 603 -7.15 -6.09 -13.58
N PRO A 604 -7.79 -6.56 -14.67
CA PRO A 604 -8.05 -7.99 -14.92
C PRO A 604 -6.85 -8.92 -14.71
N ASN A 605 -5.68 -8.56 -15.26
CA ASN A 605 -4.41 -9.27 -15.05
C ASN A 605 -3.97 -9.33 -13.57
N ASP A 606 -4.10 -8.24 -12.81
CA ASP A 606 -3.74 -8.25 -11.38
C ASP A 606 -4.72 -9.13 -10.59
N LYS A 607 -6.01 -9.10 -10.92
CA LYS A 607 -7.02 -10.00 -10.31
C LYS A 607 -6.74 -11.47 -10.67
N TRP A 608 -6.30 -11.76 -11.90
CA TRP A 608 -5.90 -13.09 -12.34
C TRP A 608 -4.72 -13.62 -11.51
N GLN A 609 -3.66 -12.82 -11.36
CA GLN A 609 -2.51 -13.17 -10.52
C GLN A 609 -2.93 -13.34 -9.05
N ALA A 610 -3.74 -12.43 -8.52
CA ALA A 610 -4.24 -12.47 -7.15
C ALA A 610 -5.09 -13.72 -6.86
N ALA A 611 -5.80 -14.24 -7.86
CA ALA A 611 -6.56 -15.49 -7.77
C ALA A 611 -5.67 -16.76 -7.79
N GLY A 612 -4.35 -16.61 -7.87
CA GLY A 612 -3.40 -17.74 -7.93
C GLY A 612 -3.41 -18.48 -9.27
N MET A 613 -3.91 -17.84 -10.33
CA MET A 613 -3.93 -18.42 -11.67
C MET A 613 -2.52 -18.41 -12.29
N PRO A 614 -2.22 -19.35 -13.21
CA PRO A 614 -0.89 -19.44 -13.81
C PRO A 614 -0.53 -18.15 -14.57
N PRO A 615 0.76 -17.79 -14.64
CA PRO A 615 1.19 -16.68 -15.46
C PRO A 615 0.76 -16.91 -16.90
N ILE A 616 0.25 -15.85 -17.53
CA ILE A 616 -0.07 -15.88 -18.95
C ILE A 616 1.26 -15.66 -19.65
N ASN A 617 1.85 -16.73 -20.19
CA ASN A 617 3.12 -16.66 -20.91
C ASN A 617 2.96 -15.81 -22.18
N ASN A 618 3.10 -14.50 -22.03
CA ASN A 618 3.48 -13.59 -23.11
C ASN A 618 5.02 -13.48 -23.11
N GLU A 619 5.72 -14.63 -23.03
CA GLU A 619 7.16 -14.75 -22.73
C GLU A 619 8.11 -14.16 -23.79
N HIS A 620 7.61 -13.47 -24.82
CA HIS A 620 8.45 -12.70 -25.72
C HIS A 620 7.98 -11.24 -25.80
N GLN A 621 8.84 -10.36 -25.28
CA GLN A 621 8.91 -8.92 -25.49
C GLN A 621 8.13 -8.44 -26.73
N GLY A 622 6.84 -8.12 -26.57
CA GLY A 622 6.03 -7.48 -27.61
C GLY A 622 5.53 -8.38 -28.75
N GLU A 623 5.73 -9.70 -28.69
CA GLU A 623 5.19 -10.61 -29.70
C GLU A 623 3.79 -11.11 -29.34
N ILE A 624 2.82 -10.80 -30.20
CA ILE A 624 1.44 -11.26 -30.06
C ILE A 624 1.35 -12.75 -30.41
N ASN A 625 0.93 -13.56 -29.44
CA ASN A 625 0.62 -14.98 -29.61
C ASN A 625 -0.90 -15.18 -29.59
N GLU A 626 -1.48 -15.28 -30.78
CA GLU A 626 -2.92 -15.36 -30.97
C GLU A 626 -3.56 -16.60 -30.29
N ALA A 627 -2.86 -17.75 -30.26
CA ALA A 627 -3.35 -18.94 -29.58
C ALA A 627 -3.48 -18.73 -28.06
N ASN A 628 -2.53 -18.03 -27.44
CA ASN A 628 -2.60 -17.67 -26.03
C ASN A 628 -3.71 -16.66 -25.76
N ILE A 629 -3.89 -15.67 -26.64
CA ILE A 629 -4.94 -14.66 -26.51
C ILE A 629 -6.33 -15.31 -26.57
N PHE A 630 -6.57 -16.20 -27.54
CA PHE A 630 -7.86 -16.90 -27.63
C PHE A 630 -8.09 -17.86 -26.47
N LYS A 631 -7.03 -18.48 -25.94
CA LYS A 631 -7.13 -19.39 -24.79
C LYS A 631 -7.41 -18.66 -23.48
N TRP A 632 -6.64 -17.62 -23.18
CA TRP A 632 -6.63 -16.98 -21.86
C TRP A 632 -7.43 -15.68 -21.82
N GLY A 633 -7.43 -14.91 -22.91
CA GLY A 633 -8.07 -13.60 -22.99
C GLY A 633 -9.51 -13.57 -22.49
N PRO A 634 -10.41 -14.44 -23.00
CA PRO A 634 -11.79 -14.51 -22.52
C PRO A 634 -11.90 -14.86 -21.04
N LEU A 635 -11.02 -15.71 -20.51
CA LEU A 635 -11.04 -16.12 -19.11
C LEU A 635 -10.61 -14.96 -18.20
N VAL A 636 -9.57 -14.23 -18.58
CA VAL A 636 -9.08 -13.06 -17.84
C VAL A 636 -10.09 -11.94 -17.89
N SER A 637 -10.66 -11.65 -19.06
CA SER A 637 -11.70 -10.64 -19.23
C SER A 637 -12.94 -10.96 -18.38
N ASN A 638 -13.37 -12.24 -18.38
CA ASN A 638 -14.51 -12.67 -17.58
C ASN A 638 -14.22 -12.63 -16.06
N LEU A 639 -13.04 -13.04 -15.62
CA LEU A 639 -12.64 -12.94 -14.21
C LEU A 639 -12.52 -11.49 -13.77
N GLY A 640 -11.97 -10.62 -14.62
CA GLY A 640 -11.78 -9.19 -14.37
C GLY A 640 -13.04 -8.33 -14.55
N ARG A 641 -14.16 -8.92 -15.00
CA ARG A 641 -15.44 -8.25 -15.26
C ARG A 641 -15.91 -7.42 -14.07
N TYR A 642 -15.90 -8.02 -12.87
CA TYR A 642 -16.03 -7.27 -11.63
C TYR A 642 -14.64 -7.12 -10.98
N PRO A 643 -14.19 -5.93 -10.60
CA PRO A 643 -12.78 -5.74 -10.24
C PRO A 643 -12.46 -6.03 -8.76
N PHE A 644 -13.42 -6.56 -8.01
CA PHE A 644 -13.24 -7.00 -6.63
C PHE A 644 -13.50 -8.51 -6.50
N PHE A 645 -13.02 -9.10 -5.41
CA PHE A 645 -13.38 -10.44 -4.96
C PHE A 645 -14.66 -10.41 -4.13
N GLY A 646 -15.32 -11.58 -4.03
CA GLY A 646 -16.53 -11.78 -3.22
C GLY A 646 -17.84 -11.85 -4.00
N GLU A 647 -17.76 -12.01 -5.32
CA GLU A 647 -18.89 -12.33 -6.22
C GLU A 647 -19.27 -13.80 -6.20
#